data_AF-A0A954N9K4-F1
#
_entry.id   AF-A0A954N9K4-F1
#
_cell.length_a   1.000
_cell.length_b   1.000
_cell.length_c   1.000
_cell.angle_alpha   90.00
_cell.angle_beta   90.00
_cell.angle_gamma   90.00
#
_symmetry.space_group_name_H-M   'P 1'
#
loop_
_entity.id
_entity.type
_entity.pdbx_description
1 polymer ?
#
loop_
_entity_poly.entity_id
_entity_poly.type
_entity_poly.pdbx_seq_one_letter_code
_entity_poly.pdbx_strand_id
1 'polypeptide(L)'
;MTTTAAADSSKTIKPAEQPAAEQSPAATPSTDKSGGTVVAIDDTPRPPASAAEAAERLDLRTFPLIEGAKISGDRRQIGQLIYEAPGPVQAAFDFQRAALEERGWQLLPDARLDGDDPMANFTSHGFVVNVSVSGFSQLPNHVIISIHNHGNVLPGTLPVPAGVEVLYAMPGNVSYVTTDDTEQTADAVWDLLLRDGWQPYGGGQDFRWFKKNAILLTANVMAHPAQPGKTFITYATEQLSADIPVPPDVADPRYTDSMKRLHFDHVGEVPDVIAAFYNGELANQGWQPTSEPVGDDPISVVYRNDAGDMMTLDMKLFNNLTRVDVEHFTAAEVAAMEAKLAEAATLAQQESPEQSENDSTVPPDQIAETISKFAAQLGDGGIPDLNLQDVEKLDLPDNLPDELANELRSALSDVANQLKGNAPVATESPAESQDTADAPDDGRLLAEKVAVPDGATDIERDPDSEMVIFRSDLKASEIADFFRKKMTVAGWGEIADETFVDDELGFGGVGFEKGDLYINLSIQNGKPNSKSRVLVMGDGIRWPGDEDLASDDSEAMEEETVPAQFVGQGACEGTIDYGDEKFEMKHALVAIRPGYDEKPVTHLYLCGQPFTESALSVIAREDASTFDLLGSDFPNCLEVTIEDSYTSVFAYVDGASINYGGDEVKSNIKKTDQRIEARVHTDKPHDVFDKPFRFDVTIDLELKPGTAVASEPMTAGLAVDDGQSMLVPRGTSEMSMSGSPYKKTLRALIEAEQADVMAFYRDELEKRGWHEDASNDDGASPSLSCSGDEGKLTLELGRRRGQTMITLTVRNETLAREHKVVPPNGKAMLMLGNATEAEIEITIDDKAHRLAAEQGGRDPSDALKVQIEPGKHTIKVAGSDAENVDVPAGATWGVIAIPGGGVFTDQVY
;
A
#
# COMPACT_ATOMS: atom_id res chain seq x y z
N MET A 1 -70.06 13.73 43.19
CA MET A 1 -69.79 13.76 41.73
C MET A 1 -68.42 14.41 41.52
N THR A 2 -67.76 14.13 40.38
CA THR A 2 -66.48 14.75 39.96
C THR A 2 -65.31 14.71 40.95
N THR A 3 -64.66 13.53 40.99
CA THR A 3 -63.21 13.30 40.83
C THR A 3 -62.46 14.38 40.02
N THR A 4 -61.15 14.65 40.15
CA THR A 4 -60.08 14.28 41.12
C THR A 4 -58.90 15.24 40.91
N ALA A 5 -58.18 15.67 41.95
CA ALA A 5 -56.93 16.42 41.80
C ALA A 5 -56.02 16.38 43.05
N ALA A 6 -54.76 16.79 42.85
CA ALA A 6 -53.70 17.10 43.83
C ALA A 6 -53.03 15.92 44.58
N ALA A 7 -51.70 15.94 44.55
CA ALA A 7 -50.79 15.17 45.40
C ALA A 7 -50.07 16.12 46.38
N ASP A 8 -49.36 15.57 47.36
CA ASP A 8 -47.93 15.85 47.66
C ASP A 8 -47.57 15.37 49.09
N SER A 9 -46.35 14.83 49.25
CA SER A 9 -45.56 14.73 50.49
C SER A 9 -44.28 13.93 50.23
N SER A 10 -43.23 14.60 49.75
CA SER A 10 -41.90 13.99 49.55
C SER A 10 -41.02 14.05 50.81
N LYS A 11 -40.21 12.99 51.07
CA LYS A 11 -38.94 13.11 51.83
C LYS A 11 -37.98 11.89 51.72
N THR A 12 -36.88 12.17 51.02
CA THR A 12 -35.53 11.57 51.00
C THR A 12 -34.96 11.20 52.39
N ILE A 13 -33.95 10.33 52.60
CA ILE A 13 -32.95 9.58 51.78
C ILE A 13 -32.73 8.17 52.49
N LYS A 14 -31.81 7.20 52.27
CA LYS A 14 -30.60 6.81 51.45
C LYS A 14 -30.41 5.26 51.67
N PRO A 15 -29.65 4.44 50.90
CA PRO A 15 -28.86 4.63 49.67
C PRO A 15 -29.38 3.83 48.44
N ALA A 16 -28.67 3.95 47.31
CA ALA A 16 -28.81 3.06 46.16
C ALA A 16 -27.86 1.85 46.29
N GLU A 17 -28.33 0.70 45.82
CA GLU A 17 -27.58 -0.54 45.64
C GLU A 17 -27.54 -0.82 44.12
N GLN A 18 -26.40 -1.27 43.60
CA GLN A 18 -26.12 -1.32 42.16
C GLN A 18 -26.62 -2.66 41.57
N PRO A 19 -27.64 -2.68 40.69
CA PRO A 19 -28.10 -3.91 40.06
C PRO A 19 -27.08 -4.40 39.01
N ALA A 20 -27.05 -5.72 38.80
CA ALA A 20 -26.17 -6.37 37.84
C ALA A 20 -26.59 -6.09 36.38
N ALA A 21 -25.64 -6.28 35.45
CA ALA A 21 -25.93 -6.22 34.02
C ALA A 21 -26.90 -7.33 33.61
N GLU A 22 -28.00 -6.97 32.95
CA GLU A 22 -28.91 -7.94 32.34
C GLU A 22 -28.30 -8.51 31.06
N GLN A 23 -28.49 -9.81 30.84
CA GLN A 23 -28.07 -10.49 29.62
C GLN A 23 -29.01 -10.09 28.47
N SER A 24 -28.47 -9.73 27.30
CA SER A 24 -29.28 -9.49 26.11
C SER A 24 -30.17 -10.70 25.81
N PRO A 25 -31.49 -10.51 25.65
CA PRO A 25 -32.42 -11.63 25.47
C PRO A 25 -32.25 -12.27 24.09
N ALA A 26 -32.38 -13.60 24.04
CA ALA A 26 -32.40 -14.35 22.78
C ALA A 26 -33.53 -13.84 21.86
N ALA A 27 -33.26 -13.79 20.55
CA ALA A 27 -34.18 -13.30 19.54
C ALA A 27 -35.54 -14.05 19.61
N THR A 28 -36.60 -13.30 19.91
CA THR A 28 -37.97 -13.82 19.90
C THR A 28 -38.57 -13.56 18.52
N PRO A 29 -39.18 -14.56 17.83
CA PRO A 29 -39.70 -14.35 16.48
C PRO A 29 -40.74 -13.23 16.42
N SER A 30 -40.46 -12.20 15.61
CA SER A 30 -41.40 -11.09 15.40
C SER A 30 -42.57 -11.53 14.54
N THR A 31 -43.80 -11.34 15.01
CA THR A 31 -45.02 -11.71 14.28
C THR A 31 -45.88 -10.49 13.93
N ASP A 32 -45.60 -9.84 12.80
CA ASP A 32 -46.64 -9.09 12.08
C ASP A 32 -46.51 -9.25 10.54
N LYS A 33 -47.43 -8.64 9.79
CA LYS A 33 -47.97 -9.18 8.53
C LYS A 33 -47.47 -8.45 7.29
N SER A 34 -46.49 -9.02 6.59
CA SER A 34 -46.01 -8.53 5.28
C SER A 34 -45.82 -9.64 4.22
N GLY A 35 -46.87 -10.46 3.99
CA GLY A 35 -47.08 -11.21 2.74
C GLY A 35 -46.21 -12.44 2.46
N GLY A 36 -44.94 -12.45 2.86
CA GLY A 36 -44.01 -13.56 2.65
C GLY A 36 -44.45 -14.85 3.34
N THR A 37 -44.28 -16.00 2.67
CA THR A 37 -44.37 -17.30 3.33
C THR A 37 -42.99 -17.62 3.89
N VAL A 38 -42.88 -17.68 5.22
CA VAL A 38 -41.66 -18.11 5.92
C VAL A 38 -41.46 -19.61 5.70
N VAL A 39 -40.26 -20.01 5.29
CA VAL A 39 -39.92 -21.41 4.98
C VAL A 39 -38.67 -21.85 5.73
N ALA A 40 -38.51 -23.16 5.96
CA ALA A 40 -37.26 -23.75 6.44
C ALA A 40 -36.28 -23.93 5.28
N ILE A 41 -34.98 -23.97 5.59
CA ILE A 41 -33.95 -24.29 4.59
C ILE A 41 -34.15 -25.73 4.09
N ASP A 42 -33.93 -25.94 2.79
CA ASP A 42 -33.87 -27.27 2.17
C ASP A 42 -32.52 -27.93 2.49
N ASP A 43 -32.47 -28.64 3.61
CA ASP A 43 -31.29 -29.33 4.16
C ASP A 43 -30.96 -30.67 3.48
N THR A 44 -31.62 -31.00 2.35
CA THR A 44 -31.41 -32.29 1.68
C THR A 44 -29.96 -32.42 1.16
N PRO A 45 -29.21 -33.50 1.50
CA PRO A 45 -27.79 -33.60 1.16
C PRO A 45 -27.50 -33.51 -0.33
N ARG A 46 -26.54 -32.65 -0.68
CA ARG A 46 -26.08 -32.33 -2.04
C ARG A 46 -24.54 -32.26 -2.08
N PRO A 47 -23.90 -32.43 -3.24
CA PRO A 47 -22.54 -31.96 -3.45
C PRO A 47 -22.45 -30.43 -3.21
N PRO A 48 -21.34 -29.92 -2.67
CA PRO A 48 -21.02 -28.50 -2.69
C PRO A 48 -21.08 -27.95 -4.12
N ALA A 49 -21.60 -26.74 -4.30
CA ALA A 49 -21.88 -26.18 -5.62
C ALA A 49 -20.62 -25.90 -6.44
N SER A 50 -20.69 -26.16 -7.75
CA SER A 50 -19.80 -25.53 -8.73
C SER A 50 -20.18 -24.07 -8.98
N ALA A 51 -19.24 -23.26 -9.48
CA ALA A 51 -19.48 -21.85 -9.80
C ALA A 51 -20.57 -21.68 -10.89
N ALA A 52 -20.68 -22.64 -11.82
CA ALA A 52 -21.73 -22.68 -12.83
C ALA A 52 -23.12 -22.93 -12.22
N GLU A 53 -23.27 -23.94 -11.35
CA GLU A 53 -24.53 -24.17 -10.62
C GLU A 53 -24.94 -22.98 -9.75
N ALA A 54 -23.97 -22.27 -9.17
CA ALA A 54 -24.23 -21.07 -8.40
C ALA A 54 -24.73 -19.91 -9.26
N ALA A 55 -24.09 -19.64 -10.40
CA ALA A 55 -24.53 -18.63 -11.35
C ALA A 55 -25.93 -18.91 -11.93
N GLU A 56 -26.28 -20.19 -12.19
CA GLU A 56 -27.64 -20.58 -12.58
C GLU A 56 -28.71 -20.27 -11.52
N ARG A 57 -28.32 -20.13 -10.23
CA ARG A 57 -29.25 -19.86 -9.11
C ARG A 57 -29.30 -18.38 -8.76
N LEU A 58 -28.15 -17.71 -8.72
CA LEU A 58 -28.01 -16.28 -8.50
C LEU A 58 -26.62 -15.78 -8.94
N ASP A 59 -26.53 -15.31 -10.18
CA ASP A 59 -25.35 -14.58 -10.66
C ASP A 59 -25.39 -13.11 -10.19
N LEU A 60 -24.69 -12.80 -9.09
CA LEU A 60 -24.61 -11.46 -8.51
C LEU A 60 -23.92 -10.42 -9.42
N ARG A 61 -23.16 -10.85 -10.43
CA ARG A 61 -22.60 -9.96 -11.47
C ARG A 61 -23.70 -9.31 -12.30
N THR A 62 -24.78 -10.05 -12.54
CA THR A 62 -25.93 -9.60 -13.34
C THR A 62 -27.10 -9.05 -12.51
N PHE A 63 -26.97 -9.04 -11.17
CA PHE A 63 -28.07 -8.66 -10.29
C PHE A 63 -28.44 -7.17 -10.43
N PRO A 64 -29.74 -6.80 -10.31
CA PRO A 64 -30.18 -5.42 -10.46
C PRO A 64 -29.55 -4.51 -9.40
N LEU A 65 -29.10 -3.32 -9.83
CA LEU A 65 -28.73 -2.25 -8.91
C LEU A 65 -29.84 -1.21 -8.80
N ILE A 66 -29.76 -0.40 -7.76
CA ILE A 66 -30.58 0.81 -7.59
C ILE A 66 -30.07 1.90 -8.55
N GLU A 67 -30.95 2.77 -9.04
CA GLU A 67 -30.57 3.89 -9.91
C GLU A 67 -29.58 4.84 -9.21
N GLY A 68 -28.51 5.21 -9.90
CA GLY A 68 -27.42 6.02 -9.32
C GLY A 68 -26.44 5.26 -8.43
N ALA A 69 -26.45 3.92 -8.44
CA ALA A 69 -25.50 3.10 -7.70
C ALA A 69 -24.04 3.30 -8.15
N LYS A 70 -23.11 3.25 -7.18
CA LYS A 70 -21.65 3.18 -7.38
C LYS A 70 -21.14 1.84 -6.85
N ILE A 71 -20.30 1.16 -7.62
CA ILE A 71 -19.66 -0.10 -7.21
C ILE A 71 -18.25 0.23 -6.72
N SER A 72 -17.82 -0.38 -5.61
CA SER A 72 -16.46 -0.25 -5.10
C SER A 72 -15.52 -1.20 -5.86
N GLY A 73 -14.88 -0.70 -6.92
CA GLY A 73 -13.98 -1.48 -7.79
C GLY A 73 -14.68 -2.23 -8.92
N ASP A 74 -13.89 -2.73 -9.89
CA ASP A 74 -14.40 -3.09 -11.22
C ASP A 74 -15.03 -4.48 -11.35
N ARG A 75 -14.81 -5.37 -10.37
CA ARG A 75 -15.14 -6.81 -10.50
C ARG A 75 -16.20 -7.26 -9.48
N ARG A 76 -17.48 -7.20 -9.90
CA ARG A 76 -18.58 -7.94 -9.23
C ARG A 76 -18.30 -9.45 -9.28
N GLN A 77 -18.75 -10.19 -8.27
CA GLN A 77 -18.51 -11.63 -8.13
C GLN A 77 -19.80 -12.44 -8.32
N ILE A 78 -19.70 -13.76 -8.41
CA ILE A 78 -20.84 -14.69 -8.24
C ILE A 78 -21.21 -14.77 -6.75
N GLY A 79 -20.19 -14.78 -5.88
CA GLY A 79 -20.33 -14.86 -4.43
C GLY A 79 -20.82 -13.60 -3.75
N GLN A 80 -20.46 -12.43 -4.26
CA GLN A 80 -20.62 -11.16 -3.55
C GLN A 80 -21.01 -10.00 -4.47
N LEU A 81 -21.86 -9.12 -3.94
CA LEU A 81 -22.14 -7.80 -4.49
C LEU A 81 -22.20 -6.79 -3.34
N ILE A 82 -21.27 -5.84 -3.33
CA ILE A 82 -21.27 -4.67 -2.44
C ILE A 82 -21.32 -3.41 -3.30
N TYR A 83 -22.21 -2.48 -2.98
CA TYR A 83 -22.33 -1.20 -3.69
C TYR A 83 -22.98 -0.10 -2.84
N GLU A 84 -22.66 1.15 -3.15
CA GLU A 84 -23.33 2.34 -2.61
C GLU A 84 -24.50 2.76 -3.50
N ALA A 85 -25.58 3.30 -2.93
CA ALA A 85 -26.65 3.94 -3.69
C ALA A 85 -27.29 5.12 -2.95
N PRO A 86 -27.87 6.10 -3.68
CA PRO A 86 -28.70 7.13 -3.08
C PRO A 86 -30.08 6.57 -2.70
N GLY A 87 -30.58 6.92 -1.51
CA GLY A 87 -31.93 6.57 -1.07
C GLY A 87 -32.03 6.20 0.42
N PRO A 88 -33.26 5.96 0.91
CA PRO A 88 -33.49 5.53 2.29
C PRO A 88 -33.32 4.01 2.45
N VAL A 89 -32.65 3.62 3.54
CA VAL A 89 -32.36 2.25 3.99
C VAL A 89 -33.46 1.23 3.67
N GLN A 90 -34.68 1.46 4.16
CA GLN A 90 -35.78 0.50 3.99
C GLN A 90 -36.15 0.26 2.52
N ALA A 91 -36.16 1.30 1.68
CA ALA A 91 -36.52 1.16 0.26
C ALA A 91 -35.45 0.41 -0.53
N ALA A 92 -34.17 0.61 -0.16
CA ALA A 92 -33.05 -0.13 -0.75
C ALA A 92 -33.08 -1.62 -0.35
N PHE A 93 -33.45 -1.94 0.89
CA PHE A 93 -33.66 -3.32 1.33
C PHE A 93 -34.88 -3.98 0.66
N ASP A 94 -36.02 -3.27 0.62
CA ASP A 94 -37.25 -3.74 -0.04
C ASP A 94 -37.03 -4.02 -1.55
N PHE A 95 -36.16 -3.24 -2.22
CA PHE A 95 -35.74 -3.49 -3.60
C PHE A 95 -34.98 -4.82 -3.75
N GLN A 96 -33.99 -5.10 -2.89
CA GLN A 96 -33.26 -6.38 -2.95
C GLN A 96 -34.19 -7.56 -2.68
N ARG A 97 -35.04 -7.45 -1.65
CA ARG A 97 -36.03 -8.48 -1.30
C ARG A 97 -36.95 -8.77 -2.49
N ALA A 98 -37.50 -7.75 -3.13
CA ALA A 98 -38.37 -7.93 -4.29
C ALA A 98 -37.65 -8.61 -5.47
N ALA A 99 -36.40 -8.25 -5.74
CA ALA A 99 -35.60 -8.88 -6.80
C ALA A 99 -35.28 -10.36 -6.50
N LEU A 100 -35.04 -10.73 -5.24
CA LEU A 100 -34.86 -12.12 -4.81
C LEU A 100 -36.19 -12.92 -4.86
N GLU A 101 -37.27 -12.36 -4.33
CA GLU A 101 -38.61 -12.99 -4.33
C GLU A 101 -39.14 -13.23 -5.76
N GLU A 102 -38.90 -12.30 -6.70
CA GLU A 102 -39.20 -12.48 -8.13
C GLU A 102 -38.43 -13.67 -8.75
N ARG A 103 -37.20 -13.91 -8.28
CA ARG A 103 -36.34 -15.05 -8.67
C ARG A 103 -36.66 -16.33 -7.90
N GLY A 104 -37.73 -16.33 -7.10
CA GLY A 104 -38.22 -17.50 -6.35
C GLY A 104 -37.46 -17.82 -5.07
N TRP A 105 -36.59 -16.92 -4.60
CA TRP A 105 -35.94 -17.04 -3.30
C TRP A 105 -36.92 -16.75 -2.16
N GLN A 106 -36.75 -17.44 -1.03
CA GLN A 106 -37.72 -17.46 0.07
C GLN A 106 -37.10 -16.92 1.35
N LEU A 107 -37.77 -15.97 1.99
CA LEU A 107 -37.32 -15.31 3.21
C LEU A 107 -37.26 -16.28 4.40
N LEU A 108 -36.14 -16.29 5.11
CA LEU A 108 -35.92 -17.10 6.32
C LEU A 108 -36.39 -16.38 7.60
N PRO A 109 -36.71 -17.12 8.69
CA PRO A 109 -37.32 -16.58 9.91
C PRO A 109 -36.40 -15.69 10.78
N ASP A 110 -35.12 -15.57 10.42
CA ASP A 110 -34.08 -14.81 11.11
C ASP A 110 -33.98 -13.34 10.63
N ALA A 111 -34.85 -12.92 9.71
CA ALA A 111 -34.88 -11.59 9.14
C ALA A 111 -35.19 -10.46 10.14
N ARG A 112 -34.32 -9.44 10.16
CA ARG A 112 -34.54 -8.12 10.74
C ARG A 112 -35.06 -7.19 9.62
N LEU A 113 -36.37 -7.11 9.49
CA LEU A 113 -37.02 -6.40 8.37
C LEU A 113 -37.16 -4.88 8.58
N ASP A 114 -37.08 -4.41 9.82
CA ASP A 114 -37.26 -3.01 10.22
C ASP A 114 -36.03 -2.53 11.01
N GLY A 115 -35.54 -1.32 10.74
CA GLY A 115 -34.45 -0.68 11.48
C GLY A 115 -33.59 0.26 10.63
N ASP A 116 -32.48 0.72 11.19
CA ASP A 116 -31.43 1.46 10.46
C ASP A 116 -30.43 0.52 9.75
N ASP A 117 -30.49 -0.78 10.07
CA ASP A 117 -29.65 -1.87 9.53
C ASP A 117 -30.44 -3.16 9.16
N PRO A 118 -31.51 -3.10 8.34
CA PRO A 118 -32.29 -4.26 7.94
C PRO A 118 -31.44 -5.30 7.22
N MET A 119 -31.61 -6.55 7.65
CA MET A 119 -30.83 -7.71 7.22
C MET A 119 -31.73 -8.95 7.16
N ALA A 120 -31.60 -9.77 6.13
CA ALA A 120 -32.27 -11.06 6.06
C ALA A 120 -31.47 -12.10 5.30
N ASN A 121 -31.66 -13.36 5.67
CA ASN A 121 -31.26 -14.49 4.85
C ASN A 121 -32.43 -15.00 4.00
N PHE A 122 -32.10 -15.53 2.83
CA PHE A 122 -33.01 -16.09 1.84
C PHE A 122 -32.52 -17.48 1.43
N THR A 123 -33.42 -18.37 1.06
CA THR A 123 -33.06 -19.70 0.53
C THR A 123 -33.71 -20.03 -0.80
N SER A 124 -33.02 -20.83 -1.61
CA SER A 124 -33.55 -21.46 -2.82
C SER A 124 -32.79 -22.75 -3.11
N HIS A 125 -33.48 -23.88 -3.20
CA HIS A 125 -32.90 -25.19 -3.58
C HIS A 125 -31.67 -25.63 -2.75
N GLY A 126 -31.64 -25.26 -1.46
CA GLY A 126 -30.54 -25.53 -0.54
C GLY A 126 -29.46 -24.45 -0.49
N PHE A 127 -29.46 -23.50 -1.42
CA PHE A 127 -28.59 -22.32 -1.31
C PHE A 127 -29.10 -21.34 -0.25
N VAL A 128 -28.16 -20.54 0.29
CA VAL A 128 -28.41 -19.47 1.25
C VAL A 128 -27.78 -18.17 0.75
N VAL A 129 -28.54 -17.07 0.79
CA VAL A 129 -28.07 -15.71 0.44
C VAL A 129 -28.43 -14.74 1.55
N ASN A 130 -27.45 -13.99 2.04
CA ASN A 130 -27.65 -12.86 2.94
C ASN A 130 -27.84 -11.56 2.15
N VAL A 131 -28.72 -10.69 2.63
CA VAL A 131 -28.79 -9.27 2.25
C VAL A 131 -28.73 -8.45 3.53
N SER A 132 -27.84 -7.46 3.56
CA SER A 132 -27.82 -6.39 4.57
C SER A 132 -27.78 -5.02 3.90
N VAL A 133 -28.53 -4.05 4.43
CA VAL A 133 -28.49 -2.65 3.98
C VAL A 133 -28.31 -1.75 5.20
N SER A 134 -27.39 -0.79 5.13
CA SER A 134 -27.13 0.17 6.21
C SER A 134 -26.95 1.59 5.66
N GLY A 135 -27.34 2.61 6.43
CA GLY A 135 -27.08 4.00 6.07
C GLY A 135 -25.58 4.31 5.99
N PHE A 136 -25.14 5.01 4.95
CA PHE A 136 -23.73 5.35 4.77
C PHE A 136 -23.37 6.61 5.57
N SER A 137 -22.52 6.47 6.59
CA SER A 137 -22.27 7.54 7.57
C SER A 137 -21.57 8.79 7.02
N GLN A 138 -20.93 8.69 5.85
CA GLN A 138 -20.24 9.81 5.21
C GLN A 138 -21.14 10.66 4.31
N LEU A 139 -22.27 10.10 3.82
CA LEU A 139 -23.16 10.78 2.87
C LEU A 139 -24.64 10.67 3.31
N PRO A 140 -25.29 11.77 3.72
CA PRO A 140 -26.70 11.77 4.07
C PRO A 140 -27.59 11.19 2.95
N ASN A 141 -28.57 10.36 3.34
CA ASN A 141 -29.48 9.67 2.40
C ASN A 141 -28.74 8.85 1.32
N HIS A 142 -27.59 8.26 1.67
CA HIS A 142 -26.99 7.16 0.93
C HIS A 142 -26.97 5.89 1.78
N VAL A 143 -26.84 4.76 1.12
CA VAL A 143 -26.84 3.42 1.70
C VAL A 143 -25.70 2.59 1.13
N ILE A 144 -25.13 1.72 1.95
CA ILE A 144 -24.35 0.57 1.49
C ILE A 144 -25.30 -0.62 1.43
N ILE A 145 -25.27 -1.35 0.32
CA ILE A 145 -25.94 -2.63 0.11
C ILE A 145 -24.85 -3.69 0.04
N SER A 146 -25.00 -4.76 0.82
CA SER A 146 -24.15 -5.95 0.74
C SER A 146 -25.02 -7.18 0.54
N ILE A 147 -24.68 -8.01 -0.45
CA ILE A 147 -25.33 -9.28 -0.76
C ILE A 147 -24.24 -10.35 -0.83
N HIS A 148 -24.38 -11.39 -0.01
CA HIS A 148 -23.43 -12.51 0.09
C HIS A 148 -24.14 -13.83 -0.20
N ASN A 149 -23.61 -14.63 -1.12
CA ASN A 149 -24.07 -15.97 -1.40
C ASN A 149 -23.20 -16.96 -0.59
N HIS A 150 -23.81 -17.63 0.38
CA HIS A 150 -23.14 -18.60 1.26
C HIS A 150 -23.03 -20.00 0.65
N GLY A 151 -23.44 -20.16 -0.62
CA GLY A 151 -23.47 -21.43 -1.33
C GLY A 151 -24.59 -22.34 -0.85
N ASN A 152 -24.44 -23.65 -1.12
CA ASN A 152 -25.42 -24.70 -0.81
C ASN A 152 -24.98 -25.65 0.32
N VAL A 153 -23.91 -25.30 1.04
CA VAL A 153 -23.41 -26.04 2.22
C VAL A 153 -23.83 -25.27 3.46
N LEU A 154 -24.50 -25.94 4.40
CA LEU A 154 -24.90 -25.34 5.66
C LEU A 154 -23.82 -25.59 6.72
N PRO A 155 -23.17 -24.56 7.30
CA PRO A 155 -22.07 -24.77 8.24
C PRO A 155 -22.42 -25.66 9.45
N GLY A 156 -23.68 -25.63 9.89
CA GLY A 156 -24.21 -26.50 10.95
C GLY A 156 -24.34 -27.99 10.60
N THR A 157 -24.00 -28.43 9.38
CA THR A 157 -23.97 -29.85 8.98
C THR A 157 -22.55 -30.40 8.79
N LEU A 158 -21.52 -29.54 8.90
CA LEU A 158 -20.11 -29.91 8.78
C LEU A 158 -19.63 -30.74 9.99
N PRO A 159 -18.61 -31.60 9.82
CA PRO A 159 -18.08 -32.39 10.93
C PRO A 159 -17.38 -31.50 11.96
N VAL A 160 -17.54 -31.84 13.24
CA VAL A 160 -17.03 -31.08 14.38
C VAL A 160 -16.66 -32.06 15.52
N PRO A 161 -15.68 -31.76 16.38
CA PRO A 161 -15.26 -32.66 17.45
C PRO A 161 -16.40 -33.14 18.37
N ALA A 162 -16.29 -34.36 18.88
CA ALA A 162 -17.33 -34.99 19.68
C ALA A 162 -17.34 -34.40 21.11
N GLY A 163 -18.46 -33.77 21.49
CA GLY A 163 -18.64 -33.20 22.84
C GLY A 163 -18.85 -31.68 22.86
N VAL A 164 -18.68 -31.00 21.73
CA VAL A 164 -18.95 -29.56 21.59
C VAL A 164 -20.42 -29.22 21.88
N GLU A 165 -20.67 -28.02 22.39
CA GLU A 165 -21.99 -27.41 22.51
C GLU A 165 -22.18 -26.36 21.40
N VAL A 166 -23.38 -26.28 20.79
CA VAL A 166 -23.69 -25.21 19.84
C VAL A 166 -23.93 -23.91 20.61
N LEU A 167 -23.11 -22.89 20.35
CA LEU A 167 -23.31 -21.54 20.89
C LEU A 167 -24.37 -20.78 20.08
N TYR A 168 -24.24 -20.83 18.76
CA TYR A 168 -25.02 -20.05 17.80
C TYR A 168 -25.04 -20.75 16.43
N ALA A 169 -26.16 -20.67 15.72
CA ALA A 169 -26.30 -21.25 14.38
C ALA A 169 -27.19 -20.35 13.51
N MET A 170 -26.69 -20.01 12.33
CA MET A 170 -27.35 -19.22 11.29
C MET A 170 -27.25 -19.94 9.95
N PRO A 171 -28.00 -19.48 8.92
CA PRO A 171 -27.95 -20.09 7.59
C PRO A 171 -26.53 -20.11 6.95
N GLY A 172 -25.73 -19.06 7.16
CA GLY A 172 -24.38 -18.91 6.58
C GLY A 172 -23.20 -19.02 7.56
N ASN A 173 -23.43 -19.20 8.87
CA ASN A 173 -22.37 -19.46 9.85
C ASN A 173 -22.87 -20.26 11.07
N VAL A 174 -21.96 -20.94 11.76
CA VAL A 174 -22.22 -21.63 13.03
C VAL A 174 -21.02 -21.47 13.96
N SER A 175 -21.28 -21.31 15.27
CA SER A 175 -20.26 -21.30 16.30
C SER A 175 -20.56 -22.36 17.36
N TYR A 176 -19.55 -23.15 17.69
CA TYR A 176 -19.54 -24.15 18.76
C TYR A 176 -18.58 -23.74 19.86
N VAL A 177 -18.74 -24.32 21.05
CA VAL A 177 -17.85 -24.15 22.19
C VAL A 177 -17.51 -25.50 22.84
N THR A 178 -16.27 -25.66 23.29
CA THR A 178 -15.84 -26.79 24.14
C THR A 178 -15.00 -26.31 25.32
N THR A 179 -14.75 -27.20 26.28
CA THR A 179 -13.76 -27.08 27.36
C THR A 179 -12.49 -27.90 27.11
N ASP A 180 -12.38 -28.53 25.93
CA ASP A 180 -11.15 -29.16 25.47
C ASP A 180 -10.08 -28.09 25.17
N ASP A 181 -8.85 -28.53 24.96
CA ASP A 181 -7.70 -27.65 24.67
C ASP A 181 -7.77 -27.07 23.25
N THR A 182 -7.33 -25.82 23.05
CA THR A 182 -7.48 -25.11 21.76
C THR A 182 -6.72 -25.77 20.63
N GLU A 183 -5.44 -26.11 20.85
CA GLU A 183 -4.57 -26.71 19.82
C GLU A 183 -5.12 -28.08 19.42
N GLN A 184 -5.44 -28.93 20.40
CA GLN A 184 -6.03 -30.26 20.17
C GLN A 184 -7.43 -30.20 19.52
N THR A 185 -8.24 -29.20 19.87
CA THR A 185 -9.55 -28.96 19.24
C THR A 185 -9.39 -28.57 17.78
N ALA A 186 -8.42 -27.72 17.48
CA ALA A 186 -8.14 -27.23 16.13
C ALA A 186 -7.59 -28.36 15.23
N ASP A 187 -6.64 -29.14 15.74
CA ASP A 187 -6.17 -30.38 15.11
C ASP A 187 -7.34 -31.30 14.78
N ALA A 188 -8.22 -31.58 15.76
CA ALA A 188 -9.39 -32.42 15.54
C ALA A 188 -10.37 -31.84 14.50
N VAL A 189 -10.52 -30.51 14.40
CA VAL A 189 -11.31 -29.84 13.36
C VAL A 189 -10.70 -30.05 11.97
N TRP A 190 -9.41 -29.76 11.79
CA TRP A 190 -8.74 -29.89 10.48
C TRP A 190 -8.71 -31.35 10.01
N ASP A 191 -8.40 -32.27 10.93
CA ASP A 191 -8.35 -33.72 10.73
C ASP A 191 -9.76 -34.35 10.51
N LEU A 192 -10.84 -33.63 10.84
CA LEU A 192 -12.22 -33.98 10.47
C LEU A 192 -12.61 -33.43 9.07
N LEU A 193 -12.28 -32.18 8.77
CA LEU A 193 -12.59 -31.56 7.47
C LEU A 193 -11.83 -32.25 6.32
N LEU A 194 -10.55 -32.57 6.51
CA LEU A 194 -9.76 -33.37 5.57
C LEU A 194 -10.38 -34.76 5.33
N ARG A 195 -10.95 -35.40 6.35
CA ARG A 195 -11.60 -36.72 6.23
C ARG A 195 -12.97 -36.68 5.56
N ASP A 196 -13.69 -35.56 5.64
CA ASP A 196 -14.87 -35.31 4.80
C ASP A 196 -14.49 -34.97 3.35
N GLY A 197 -13.21 -34.71 3.07
CA GLY A 197 -12.72 -34.39 1.72
C GLY A 197 -12.80 -32.91 1.38
N TRP A 198 -12.59 -32.03 2.35
CA TRP A 198 -12.25 -30.63 2.11
C TRP A 198 -10.75 -30.48 1.84
N GLN A 199 -10.39 -29.66 0.87
CA GLN A 199 -9.00 -29.36 0.49
C GLN A 199 -8.53 -28.10 1.24
N PRO A 200 -7.29 -28.03 1.76
CA PRO A 200 -6.71 -26.78 2.26
C PRO A 200 -6.65 -25.70 1.18
N TYR A 201 -6.86 -24.44 1.56
CA TYR A 201 -7.00 -23.33 0.61
C TYR A 201 -6.51 -21.98 1.18
N GLY A 202 -5.48 -22.02 2.05
CA GLY A 202 -4.90 -20.87 2.73
C GLY A 202 -5.28 -20.77 4.22
N GLY A 203 -4.90 -19.68 4.87
CA GLY A 203 -5.22 -19.42 6.28
C GLY A 203 -4.31 -18.38 6.95
N GLY A 204 -4.56 -18.15 8.24
CA GLY A 204 -3.66 -17.47 9.18
C GLY A 204 -3.41 -18.37 10.40
N GLN A 205 -2.98 -17.79 11.53
CA GLN A 205 -2.72 -18.57 12.76
C GLN A 205 -4.01 -19.22 13.32
N ASP A 206 -5.04 -18.41 13.63
CA ASP A 206 -6.29 -18.86 14.26
C ASP A 206 -7.34 -19.44 13.28
N PHE A 207 -7.11 -19.39 11.96
CA PHE A 207 -8.09 -19.84 10.97
C PHE A 207 -7.43 -20.49 9.75
N ARG A 208 -8.11 -21.49 9.19
CA ARG A 208 -7.75 -22.05 7.88
C ARG A 208 -8.91 -21.93 6.91
N TRP A 209 -8.58 -21.66 5.67
CA TRP A 209 -9.49 -21.79 4.55
C TRP A 209 -9.46 -23.21 4.02
N PHE A 210 -10.65 -23.71 3.72
CA PHE A 210 -10.89 -24.99 3.11
C PHE A 210 -11.79 -24.80 1.90
N LYS A 211 -11.66 -25.67 0.91
CA LYS A 211 -12.44 -25.62 -0.32
C LYS A 211 -12.99 -27.00 -0.69
N LYS A 212 -14.17 -27.02 -1.30
CA LYS A 212 -14.79 -28.22 -1.87
C LYS A 212 -15.72 -27.80 -3.01
N ASN A 213 -15.33 -28.10 -4.25
CA ASN A 213 -15.81 -27.38 -5.45
C ASN A 213 -15.71 -25.85 -5.23
N ALA A 214 -16.59 -25.04 -5.83
CA ALA A 214 -16.60 -23.60 -5.66
C ALA A 214 -17.21 -23.12 -4.31
N ILE A 215 -17.14 -23.93 -3.24
CA ILE A 215 -17.49 -23.49 -1.88
C ILE A 215 -16.23 -23.30 -1.06
N LEU A 216 -16.03 -22.07 -0.57
CA LEU A 216 -15.05 -21.75 0.46
C LEU A 216 -15.68 -22.01 1.84
N LEU A 217 -14.89 -22.55 2.75
CA LEU A 217 -15.17 -22.73 4.16
C LEU A 217 -14.05 -22.04 4.96
N THR A 218 -14.41 -21.01 5.72
CA THR A 218 -13.53 -20.49 6.77
C THR A 218 -13.76 -21.28 8.05
N ALA A 219 -12.72 -21.96 8.53
CA ALA A 219 -12.72 -22.68 9.81
C ALA A 219 -11.77 -21.98 10.78
N ASN A 220 -12.33 -21.22 11.72
CA ASN A 220 -11.60 -20.54 12.79
C ASN A 220 -11.72 -21.34 14.10
N VAL A 221 -10.60 -21.52 14.81
CA VAL A 221 -10.57 -22.17 16.12
C VAL A 221 -9.64 -21.40 17.05
N MET A 222 -10.18 -20.87 18.15
CA MET A 222 -9.46 -19.97 19.05
C MET A 222 -9.89 -20.15 20.52
N ALA A 223 -9.03 -19.74 21.45
CA ALA A 223 -9.41 -19.64 22.86
C ALA A 223 -10.53 -18.60 23.04
N HIS A 224 -11.56 -18.90 23.83
CA HIS A 224 -12.69 -17.99 24.01
C HIS A 224 -12.26 -16.73 24.81
N PRO A 225 -12.29 -15.52 24.22
CA PRO A 225 -11.67 -14.33 24.81
C PRO A 225 -12.30 -13.82 26.12
N ALA A 226 -13.48 -14.32 26.49
CA ALA A 226 -14.20 -13.94 27.72
C ALA A 226 -14.52 -15.11 28.67
N GLN A 227 -14.15 -16.35 28.33
CA GLN A 227 -14.28 -17.51 29.23
C GLN A 227 -12.98 -18.35 29.18
N PRO A 228 -11.99 -18.07 30.05
CA PRO A 228 -10.75 -18.82 30.11
C PRO A 228 -10.98 -20.32 30.32
N GLY A 229 -10.23 -21.16 29.60
CA GLY A 229 -10.42 -22.62 29.62
C GLY A 229 -11.61 -23.10 28.77
N LYS A 230 -11.98 -22.33 27.73
CA LYS A 230 -12.87 -22.77 26.66
C LYS A 230 -12.29 -22.42 25.30
N THR A 231 -12.66 -23.18 24.29
CA THR A 231 -12.31 -22.98 22.88
C THR A 231 -13.58 -22.77 22.07
N PHE A 232 -13.54 -21.81 21.15
CA PHE A 232 -14.55 -21.63 20.12
C PHE A 232 -14.12 -22.26 18.81
N ILE A 233 -15.08 -22.84 18.10
CA ILE A 233 -14.96 -23.28 16.70
C ILE A 233 -16.01 -22.50 15.92
N THR A 234 -15.64 -21.77 14.88
CA THR A 234 -16.59 -21.10 13.99
C THR A 234 -16.37 -21.54 12.55
N TYR A 235 -17.45 -21.96 11.90
CA TYR A 235 -17.49 -22.25 10.47
C TYR A 235 -18.38 -21.23 9.76
N ALA A 236 -17.89 -20.68 8.65
CA ALA A 236 -18.67 -19.85 7.73
C ALA A 236 -18.38 -20.28 6.28
N THR A 237 -19.40 -20.27 5.41
CA THR A 237 -19.26 -20.66 4.00
C THR A 237 -19.55 -19.51 3.06
N GLU A 238 -18.82 -19.46 1.95
CA GLU A 238 -18.98 -18.47 0.88
C GLU A 238 -18.88 -19.15 -0.49
N GLN A 239 -19.66 -18.64 -1.45
CA GLN A 239 -19.65 -19.10 -2.82
C GLN A 239 -18.50 -18.43 -3.60
N LEU A 240 -17.56 -19.23 -4.11
CA LEU A 240 -16.50 -18.73 -4.99
C LEU A 240 -17.02 -18.49 -6.41
N SER A 241 -16.38 -17.55 -7.11
CA SER A 241 -16.59 -17.23 -8.52
C SER A 241 -15.81 -18.14 -9.48
N ALA A 242 -14.77 -18.83 -9.01
CA ALA A 242 -13.96 -19.77 -9.79
C ALA A 242 -13.61 -21.04 -9.00
N ASP A 243 -13.37 -22.16 -9.70
CA ASP A 243 -13.05 -23.45 -9.10
C ASP A 243 -11.58 -23.90 -9.37
N ILE A 244 -10.63 -23.00 -9.04
CA ILE A 244 -9.19 -23.25 -9.25
C ILE A 244 -8.65 -24.27 -8.22
N PRO A 245 -8.08 -25.42 -8.63
CA PRO A 245 -7.50 -26.39 -7.69
C PRO A 245 -6.15 -25.92 -7.15
N VAL A 246 -5.79 -26.33 -5.94
CA VAL A 246 -4.47 -26.08 -5.30
C VAL A 246 -3.67 -27.39 -5.29
N PRO A 247 -2.38 -27.40 -5.69
CA PRO A 247 -1.54 -28.59 -5.53
C PRO A 247 -1.29 -28.93 -4.05
N PRO A 248 -1.02 -30.20 -3.70
CA PRO A 248 -0.58 -30.55 -2.35
C PRO A 248 0.76 -29.90 -2.02
N ASP A 249 1.03 -29.72 -0.72
CA ASP A 249 2.32 -29.34 -0.15
C ASP A 249 2.92 -27.99 -0.63
N VAL A 250 2.08 -27.08 -1.14
CA VAL A 250 2.46 -25.70 -1.50
C VAL A 250 2.57 -24.77 -0.29
N ALA A 251 3.42 -23.75 -0.41
CA ALA A 251 3.55 -22.66 0.55
C ALA A 251 2.58 -21.51 0.23
N ASP A 252 1.97 -20.97 1.29
CA ASP A 252 1.15 -19.74 1.27
C ASP A 252 0.14 -19.62 0.08
N PRO A 253 -0.81 -20.57 -0.08
CA PRO A 253 -1.84 -20.46 -1.10
C PRO A 253 -2.85 -19.36 -0.75
N ARG A 254 -2.86 -18.30 -1.56
CA ARG A 254 -3.72 -17.11 -1.43
C ARG A 254 -4.68 -17.03 -2.61
N TYR A 255 -5.98 -16.96 -2.35
CA TYR A 255 -7.01 -16.82 -3.39
C TYR A 255 -7.79 -15.51 -3.26
N THR A 256 -8.00 -14.83 -4.39
CA THR A 256 -8.66 -13.52 -4.47
C THR A 256 -9.86 -13.60 -5.41
N ASP A 257 -11.08 -13.69 -4.88
CA ASP A 257 -12.31 -13.95 -5.69
C ASP A 257 -12.66 -12.81 -6.65
N SER A 258 -12.38 -11.55 -6.27
CA SER A 258 -12.53 -10.41 -7.17
C SER A 258 -11.67 -10.55 -8.43
N MET A 259 -10.44 -11.04 -8.29
CA MET A 259 -9.57 -11.33 -9.42
C MET A 259 -9.93 -12.65 -10.10
N LYS A 260 -10.47 -13.64 -9.36
CA LYS A 260 -10.53 -15.06 -9.74
C LYS A 260 -9.11 -15.63 -9.93
N ARG A 261 -8.18 -15.21 -9.07
CA ARG A 261 -6.75 -15.58 -9.11
C ARG A 261 -6.35 -16.35 -7.85
N LEU A 262 -5.63 -17.45 -8.04
CA LEU A 262 -4.90 -18.19 -7.02
C LEU A 262 -3.41 -17.90 -7.19
N HIS A 263 -2.73 -17.65 -6.07
CA HIS A 263 -1.27 -17.48 -5.97
C HIS A 263 -0.71 -18.47 -4.96
N PHE A 264 0.47 -19.05 -5.21
CA PHE A 264 1.23 -19.83 -4.23
C PHE A 264 2.70 -19.98 -4.66
N ASP A 265 3.57 -20.35 -3.70
CA ASP A 265 4.94 -20.79 -3.99
C ASP A 265 5.08 -22.31 -3.77
N HIS A 266 5.92 -22.96 -4.58
CA HIS A 266 6.33 -24.35 -4.36
C HIS A 266 7.85 -24.42 -4.20
N VAL A 267 8.35 -25.19 -3.23
CA VAL A 267 9.79 -25.34 -2.98
C VAL A 267 10.44 -26.18 -4.08
N GLY A 268 11.54 -25.69 -4.65
CA GLY A 268 12.24 -26.28 -5.78
C GLY A 268 11.79 -25.75 -7.15
N GLU A 269 12.67 -25.89 -8.12
CA GLU A 269 12.42 -25.59 -9.55
C GLU A 269 11.67 -26.77 -10.19
N VAL A 270 10.34 -26.72 -10.19
CA VAL A 270 9.45 -27.84 -10.56
C VAL A 270 8.27 -27.46 -11.48
N PRO A 271 8.41 -26.57 -12.49
CA PRO A 271 7.29 -26.14 -13.35
C PRO A 271 6.64 -27.32 -14.08
N ASP A 272 7.42 -28.33 -14.50
CA ASP A 272 6.89 -29.59 -15.07
C ASP A 272 5.92 -30.32 -14.14
N VAL A 273 6.13 -30.28 -12.82
CA VAL A 273 5.29 -30.96 -11.83
C VAL A 273 3.99 -30.17 -11.62
N ILE A 274 4.07 -28.85 -11.53
CA ILE A 274 2.91 -27.96 -11.45
C ILE A 274 2.06 -28.05 -12.72
N ALA A 275 2.69 -27.98 -13.90
CA ALA A 275 2.03 -28.19 -15.17
C ALA A 275 1.38 -29.58 -15.27
N ALA A 276 2.06 -30.65 -14.84
CA ALA A 276 1.48 -31.99 -14.83
C ALA A 276 0.28 -32.13 -13.88
N PHE A 277 0.30 -31.46 -12.72
CA PHE A 277 -0.84 -31.40 -11.80
C PHE A 277 -2.06 -30.73 -12.47
N TYR A 278 -1.90 -29.52 -12.99
CA TYR A 278 -3.00 -28.79 -13.62
C TYR A 278 -3.51 -29.46 -14.89
N ASN A 279 -2.63 -29.99 -15.75
CA ASN A 279 -3.04 -30.78 -16.92
C ASN A 279 -3.85 -32.03 -16.55
N GLY A 280 -3.60 -32.63 -15.37
CA GLY A 280 -4.39 -33.74 -14.86
C GLY A 280 -5.73 -33.30 -14.27
N GLU A 281 -5.71 -32.35 -13.33
CA GLU A 281 -6.90 -32.02 -12.54
C GLU A 281 -7.90 -31.13 -13.28
N LEU A 282 -7.43 -30.22 -14.12
CA LEU A 282 -8.31 -29.42 -14.97
C LEU A 282 -8.95 -30.27 -16.08
N ALA A 283 -8.26 -31.32 -16.56
CA ALA A 283 -8.86 -32.27 -17.49
C ALA A 283 -9.99 -33.09 -16.83
N ASN A 284 -9.90 -33.40 -15.54
CA ASN A 284 -11.01 -33.99 -14.77
C ASN A 284 -12.22 -33.05 -14.67
N GLN A 285 -11.98 -31.73 -14.64
CA GLN A 285 -13.01 -30.68 -14.62
C GLN A 285 -13.54 -30.28 -16.02
N GLY A 286 -13.02 -30.86 -17.12
CA GLY A 286 -13.47 -30.57 -18.49
C GLY A 286 -12.74 -29.43 -19.21
N TRP A 287 -11.58 -29.00 -18.71
CA TRP A 287 -10.68 -28.10 -19.44
C TRP A 287 -9.76 -28.89 -20.40
N GLN A 288 -9.19 -28.19 -21.37
CA GLN A 288 -8.15 -28.65 -22.28
C GLN A 288 -7.05 -27.58 -22.36
N PRO A 289 -5.75 -27.93 -22.31
CA PRO A 289 -4.69 -26.99 -22.65
C PRO A 289 -4.77 -26.62 -24.14
N THR A 290 -4.67 -25.34 -24.47
CA THR A 290 -4.63 -24.84 -25.86
C THR A 290 -3.23 -24.78 -26.45
N SER A 291 -2.20 -24.96 -25.62
CA SER A 291 -0.79 -25.01 -25.99
C SER A 291 -0.05 -26.03 -25.14
N GLU A 292 1.15 -26.43 -25.57
CA GLU A 292 2.21 -26.87 -24.63
C GLU A 292 2.65 -25.65 -23.79
N PRO A 293 3.46 -25.80 -22.72
CA PRO A 293 4.01 -24.64 -22.02
C PRO A 293 4.83 -23.74 -22.97
N VAL A 294 4.61 -22.43 -22.92
CA VAL A 294 5.26 -21.43 -23.78
C VAL A 294 5.87 -20.32 -22.95
N GLY A 295 7.03 -19.81 -23.38
CA GLY A 295 7.81 -18.81 -22.67
C GLY A 295 8.98 -19.46 -21.92
N ASP A 296 10.10 -18.77 -21.88
CA ASP A 296 11.25 -19.16 -21.05
C ASP A 296 11.02 -18.71 -19.59
N ASP A 297 10.44 -17.52 -19.40
CA ASP A 297 9.89 -17.03 -18.13
C ASP A 297 8.86 -15.89 -18.37
N PRO A 298 7.67 -15.88 -17.72
CA PRO A 298 7.04 -17.00 -17.04
C PRO A 298 6.67 -18.12 -18.01
N ILE A 299 6.88 -19.36 -17.58
CA ILE A 299 6.46 -20.56 -18.30
C ILE A 299 4.92 -20.62 -18.21
N SER A 300 4.26 -20.34 -19.32
CA SER A 300 2.83 -20.05 -19.37
C SER A 300 2.05 -21.19 -20.04
N VAL A 301 0.92 -21.63 -19.44
CA VAL A 301 -0.01 -22.61 -20.03
C VAL A 301 -1.42 -22.04 -20.04
N VAL A 302 -2.02 -21.96 -21.22
CA VAL A 302 -3.42 -21.50 -21.38
C VAL A 302 -4.35 -22.68 -21.52
N TYR A 303 -5.45 -22.68 -20.77
CA TYR A 303 -6.53 -23.66 -20.81
C TYR A 303 -7.81 -23.03 -21.38
N ARG A 304 -8.68 -23.87 -21.98
CA ARG A 304 -10.06 -23.54 -22.38
C ARG A 304 -11.02 -24.66 -21.96
N ASN A 305 -12.30 -24.34 -21.72
CA ASN A 305 -13.36 -25.34 -21.51
C ASN A 305 -14.48 -25.23 -22.57
N ASP A 306 -15.42 -26.18 -22.57
CA ASP A 306 -16.57 -26.22 -23.49
C ASP A 306 -17.54 -25.02 -23.35
N ALA A 307 -17.47 -24.26 -22.25
CA ALA A 307 -18.25 -23.02 -22.08
C ALA A 307 -17.60 -21.79 -22.76
N GLY A 308 -16.33 -21.89 -23.15
CA GLY A 308 -15.54 -20.81 -23.74
C GLY A 308 -14.71 -19.99 -22.75
N ASP A 309 -14.70 -20.37 -21.47
CA ASP A 309 -13.83 -19.75 -20.47
C ASP A 309 -12.36 -20.05 -20.74
N MET A 310 -11.48 -19.18 -20.22
CA MET A 310 -10.02 -19.35 -20.18
C MET A 310 -9.54 -19.52 -18.74
N MET A 311 -8.46 -20.26 -18.55
CA MET A 311 -7.64 -20.12 -17.35
C MET A 311 -6.17 -20.04 -17.78
N THR A 312 -5.39 -19.14 -17.19
CA THR A 312 -3.92 -19.14 -17.33
C THR A 312 -3.29 -19.87 -16.15
N LEU A 313 -2.11 -20.44 -16.39
CA LEU A 313 -1.20 -20.98 -15.39
C LEU A 313 0.17 -20.41 -15.74
N ASP A 314 0.64 -19.50 -14.93
CA ASP A 314 1.84 -18.72 -15.19
C ASP A 314 2.85 -19.05 -14.08
N MET A 315 4.01 -19.60 -14.45
CA MET A 315 4.99 -20.15 -13.51
C MET A 315 6.34 -19.45 -13.67
N LYS A 316 6.83 -18.79 -12.62
CA LYS A 316 8.15 -18.15 -12.58
C LYS A 316 9.11 -18.93 -11.69
N LEU A 317 10.37 -19.06 -12.12
CA LEU A 317 11.46 -19.54 -11.27
C LEU A 317 12.05 -18.38 -10.46
N PHE A 318 12.24 -18.56 -9.16
CA PHE A 318 12.80 -17.52 -8.28
C PHE A 318 13.45 -18.14 -7.04
N ASN A 319 14.75 -17.91 -6.82
CA ASN A 319 15.48 -18.28 -5.59
C ASN A 319 15.24 -19.73 -5.08
N ASN A 320 15.37 -20.72 -5.97
CA ASN A 320 15.06 -22.15 -5.73
C ASN A 320 13.57 -22.45 -5.42
N LEU A 321 12.64 -21.57 -5.76
CA LEU A 321 11.19 -21.78 -5.71
C LEU A 321 10.60 -21.74 -7.13
N THR A 322 9.44 -22.37 -7.29
CA THR A 322 8.52 -22.13 -8.40
C THR A 322 7.36 -21.30 -7.87
N ARG A 323 7.29 -20.04 -8.26
CA ARG A 323 6.16 -19.15 -8.00
C ARG A 323 5.09 -19.41 -9.04
N VAL A 324 3.83 -19.50 -8.60
CA VAL A 324 2.72 -19.89 -9.47
C VAL A 324 1.54 -18.97 -9.29
N ASP A 325 1.03 -18.47 -10.42
CA ASP A 325 -0.22 -17.73 -10.51
C ASP A 325 -1.19 -18.41 -11.48
N VAL A 326 -2.48 -18.40 -11.12
CA VAL A 326 -3.54 -19.07 -11.89
C VAL A 326 -4.78 -18.18 -11.87
N GLU A 327 -5.13 -17.56 -13.00
CA GLU A 327 -6.32 -16.67 -13.12
C GLU A 327 -7.37 -17.26 -14.09
N HIS A 328 -8.62 -17.28 -13.63
CA HIS A 328 -9.79 -17.72 -14.42
C HIS A 328 -10.51 -16.51 -15.04
N PHE A 329 -10.84 -16.63 -16.32
CA PHE A 329 -11.60 -15.63 -17.09
C PHE A 329 -12.81 -16.31 -17.73
N THR A 330 -14.00 -15.76 -17.52
CA THR A 330 -15.21 -16.27 -18.17
C THR A 330 -15.19 -16.02 -19.68
N ALA A 331 -15.99 -16.79 -20.43
CA ALA A 331 -16.17 -16.60 -21.88
C ALA A 331 -16.54 -15.15 -22.28
N ALA A 332 -17.20 -14.39 -21.39
CA ALA A 332 -17.51 -12.97 -21.60
C ALA A 332 -16.29 -12.06 -21.42
N GLU A 333 -15.45 -12.33 -20.41
CA GLU A 333 -14.17 -11.62 -20.20
C GLU A 333 -13.18 -11.96 -21.34
N VAL A 334 -13.11 -13.23 -21.74
CA VAL A 334 -12.33 -13.70 -22.90
C VAL A 334 -12.77 -13.01 -24.19
N ALA A 335 -14.07 -12.98 -24.49
CA ALA A 335 -14.59 -12.30 -25.68
C ALA A 335 -14.33 -10.78 -25.65
N ALA A 336 -14.28 -10.15 -24.48
CA ALA A 336 -13.91 -8.74 -24.35
C ALA A 336 -12.41 -8.51 -24.60
N MET A 337 -11.53 -9.39 -24.12
CA MET A 337 -10.09 -9.35 -24.41
C MET A 337 -9.81 -9.60 -25.90
N GLU A 338 -10.43 -10.63 -26.49
CA GLU A 338 -10.30 -10.95 -27.92
C GLU A 338 -10.85 -9.82 -28.81
N ALA A 339 -11.92 -9.13 -28.39
CA ALA A 339 -12.44 -7.95 -29.08
C ALA A 339 -11.47 -6.76 -29.02
N LYS A 340 -10.90 -6.44 -27.85
CA LYS A 340 -9.85 -5.40 -27.70
C LYS A 340 -8.64 -5.71 -28.60
N LEU A 341 -8.18 -6.96 -28.59
CA LEU A 341 -7.04 -7.40 -29.40
C LEU A 341 -7.32 -7.31 -30.91
N ALA A 342 -8.54 -7.66 -31.34
CA ALA A 342 -8.97 -7.51 -32.74
C ALA A 342 -9.11 -6.03 -33.16
N GLU A 343 -9.56 -5.15 -32.26
CA GLU A 343 -9.60 -3.70 -32.49
C GLU A 343 -8.19 -3.12 -32.63
N ALA A 344 -7.27 -3.46 -31.72
CA ALA A 344 -5.86 -3.07 -31.81
C ALA A 344 -5.18 -3.57 -33.10
N ALA A 345 -5.40 -4.83 -33.49
CA ALA A 345 -4.90 -5.39 -34.74
C ALA A 345 -5.52 -4.72 -35.99
N THR A 346 -6.75 -4.22 -35.88
CA THR A 346 -7.44 -3.47 -36.95
C THR A 346 -6.92 -2.04 -37.07
N LEU A 347 -6.57 -1.39 -35.96
CA LEU A 347 -5.90 -0.09 -35.93
C LEU A 347 -4.50 -0.19 -36.57
N ALA A 348 -3.68 -1.16 -36.13
CA ALA A 348 -2.35 -1.40 -36.69
C ALA A 348 -2.36 -1.67 -38.22
N GLN A 349 -3.40 -2.31 -38.75
CA GLN A 349 -3.58 -2.51 -40.19
C GLN A 349 -4.01 -1.26 -40.96
N GLN A 350 -4.62 -0.26 -40.30
CA GLN A 350 -5.01 1.00 -40.93
C GLN A 350 -3.85 2.01 -41.01
N GLU A 351 -2.82 1.87 -40.18
CA GLU A 351 -1.64 2.75 -40.16
C GLU A 351 -0.58 2.42 -41.22
N SER A 352 -0.77 1.40 -42.09
CA SER A 352 0.24 0.96 -43.07
C SER A 352 -0.27 0.82 -44.51
N PRO A 353 -0.03 1.84 -45.36
CA PRO A 353 0.20 1.58 -46.79
C PRO A 353 1.33 2.41 -47.46
N GLU A 354 2.12 3.23 -46.74
CA GLU A 354 3.10 4.17 -47.37
C GLU A 354 4.60 3.89 -47.13
N GLN A 355 5.00 2.81 -46.45
CA GLN A 355 6.43 2.47 -46.28
C GLN A 355 6.78 1.03 -46.73
N SER A 356 6.80 0.79 -48.05
CA SER A 356 7.29 -0.48 -48.62
C SER A 356 7.91 -0.37 -50.02
N GLU A 357 8.84 0.57 -50.24
CA GLU A 357 9.55 0.66 -51.53
C GLU A 357 11.03 1.11 -51.43
N ASN A 358 11.81 0.49 -50.52
CA ASN A 358 13.27 0.31 -50.65
C ASN A 358 13.85 -0.56 -49.51
N ASP A 359 14.18 -1.82 -49.78
CA ASP A 359 15.58 -2.28 -49.80
C ASP A 359 15.72 -3.58 -50.63
N SER A 360 16.94 -3.97 -50.99
CA SER A 360 17.26 -5.08 -51.89
C SER A 360 17.98 -6.23 -51.17
N THR A 361 17.22 -7.22 -50.67
CA THR A 361 17.76 -8.37 -49.94
C THR A 361 18.64 -9.29 -50.79
N VAL A 362 19.77 -9.74 -50.23
CA VAL A 362 20.60 -10.82 -50.79
C VAL A 362 19.92 -12.18 -50.54
N PRO A 363 19.94 -13.15 -51.48
CA PRO A 363 19.24 -14.43 -51.31
C PRO A 363 19.77 -15.28 -50.13
N PRO A 364 18.88 -15.90 -49.31
CA PRO A 364 19.27 -16.73 -48.16
C PRO A 364 20.26 -17.85 -48.46
N ASP A 365 20.23 -18.40 -49.68
CA ASP A 365 21.10 -19.50 -50.13
C ASP A 365 22.60 -19.19 -49.93
N GLN A 366 23.02 -17.92 -50.05
CA GLN A 366 24.42 -17.53 -49.88
C GLN A 366 24.85 -17.45 -48.40
N ILE A 367 23.90 -17.17 -47.50
CA ILE A 367 24.12 -17.18 -46.05
C ILE A 367 24.36 -18.63 -45.58
N ALA A 368 23.51 -19.55 -46.04
CA ALA A 368 23.64 -20.98 -45.76
C ALA A 368 24.96 -21.58 -46.27
N GLU A 369 25.42 -21.21 -47.47
CA GLU A 369 26.73 -21.68 -48.00
C GLU A 369 27.91 -21.13 -47.18
N THR A 370 27.78 -19.91 -46.64
CA THR A 370 28.83 -19.26 -45.82
C THR A 370 28.94 -19.90 -44.44
N ILE A 371 27.81 -20.10 -43.74
CA ILE A 371 27.77 -20.82 -42.45
C ILE A 371 28.30 -22.26 -42.61
N SER A 372 27.92 -22.95 -43.69
CA SER A 372 28.42 -24.30 -44.00
C SER A 372 29.94 -24.36 -44.18
N LYS A 373 30.56 -23.33 -44.77
CA LYS A 373 32.03 -23.23 -44.90
C LYS A 373 32.71 -23.01 -43.55
N PHE A 374 32.12 -22.19 -42.68
CA PHE A 374 32.66 -21.91 -41.34
C PHE A 374 32.61 -23.17 -40.46
N ALA A 375 31.48 -23.88 -40.44
CA ALA A 375 31.35 -25.17 -39.76
C ALA A 375 32.34 -26.22 -40.30
N ALA A 376 32.58 -26.26 -41.61
CA ALA A 376 33.55 -27.15 -42.24
C ALA A 376 35.03 -26.83 -41.90
N GLN A 377 35.34 -25.62 -41.39
CA GLN A 377 36.67 -25.27 -40.89
C GLN A 377 36.90 -25.68 -39.43
N LEU A 378 35.83 -25.77 -38.62
CA LEU A 378 35.92 -26.17 -37.20
C LEU A 378 36.16 -27.67 -37.01
N GLY A 379 35.58 -28.50 -37.87
CA GLY A 379 35.90 -29.93 -37.99
C GLY A 379 35.23 -30.86 -36.97
N ASP A 380 34.70 -31.98 -37.48
CA ASP A 380 33.89 -32.96 -36.73
C ASP A 380 34.75 -33.91 -35.86
N GLY A 381 35.64 -33.33 -35.05
CA GLY A 381 36.61 -34.05 -34.22
C GLY A 381 37.62 -33.09 -33.60
N GLY A 382 37.39 -32.72 -32.32
CA GLY A 382 38.06 -31.60 -31.66
C GLY A 382 39.59 -31.64 -31.67
N ILE A 383 40.20 -30.47 -31.92
CA ILE A 383 41.65 -30.26 -31.92
C ILE A 383 42.07 -29.67 -30.57
N PRO A 384 42.84 -30.40 -29.74
CA PRO A 384 43.39 -29.86 -28.50
C PRO A 384 44.67 -29.07 -28.78
N ASP A 385 44.54 -27.76 -29.06
CA ASP A 385 45.52 -26.69 -28.78
C ASP A 385 45.07 -25.31 -29.36
N LEU A 386 43.80 -24.94 -29.16
CA LEU A 386 43.37 -23.55 -29.39
C LEU A 386 43.86 -22.68 -28.22
N ASN A 387 44.90 -21.87 -28.48
CA ASN A 387 45.37 -20.85 -27.53
C ASN A 387 44.88 -19.46 -27.99
N LEU A 388 44.84 -18.52 -27.03
CA LEU A 388 44.30 -17.17 -27.21
C LEU A 388 44.82 -16.46 -28.46
N GLN A 389 46.13 -16.59 -28.75
CA GLN A 389 46.75 -15.88 -29.86
C GLN A 389 46.23 -16.32 -31.23
N ASP A 390 45.67 -17.52 -31.39
CA ASP A 390 45.18 -18.00 -32.69
C ASP A 390 43.68 -17.71 -32.89
N VAL A 391 42.93 -17.47 -31.80
CA VAL A 391 41.60 -16.84 -31.84
C VAL A 391 41.72 -15.38 -32.26
N GLU A 392 42.69 -14.64 -31.68
CA GLU A 392 43.00 -13.22 -31.97
C GLU A 392 43.50 -12.94 -33.40
N LYS A 393 43.64 -13.95 -34.27
CA LYS A 393 44.10 -13.82 -35.67
C LYS A 393 43.04 -14.15 -36.73
N LEU A 394 41.79 -14.40 -36.32
CA LEU A 394 40.68 -14.72 -37.23
C LEU A 394 39.99 -13.44 -37.73
N ASP A 395 40.47 -12.90 -38.86
CA ASP A 395 39.77 -11.82 -39.58
C ASP A 395 38.43 -12.33 -40.17
N LEU A 396 37.34 -11.63 -39.86
CA LEU A 396 36.02 -11.86 -40.45
C LEU A 396 35.93 -11.20 -41.84
N PRO A 397 35.18 -11.78 -42.82
CA PRO A 397 35.02 -11.18 -44.14
C PRO A 397 34.35 -9.79 -44.11
N ASP A 398 34.92 -8.84 -44.87
CA ASP A 398 34.47 -7.43 -44.99
C ASP A 398 33.02 -7.24 -45.55
N ASN A 399 32.28 -8.31 -45.81
CA ASN A 399 30.99 -8.31 -46.50
C ASN A 399 29.88 -9.06 -45.75
N LEU A 400 30.06 -9.33 -44.46
CA LEU A 400 29.00 -9.82 -43.58
C LEU A 400 28.02 -8.68 -43.21
N PRO A 401 26.72 -8.96 -43.03
CA PRO A 401 25.81 -8.04 -42.35
C PRO A 401 26.28 -7.76 -40.93
N ASP A 402 26.13 -6.52 -40.45
CA ASP A 402 26.71 -6.07 -39.16
C ASP A 402 26.21 -6.89 -37.96
N GLU A 403 24.93 -7.28 -37.96
CA GLU A 403 24.29 -8.13 -36.95
C GLU A 403 25.01 -9.49 -36.82
N LEU A 404 25.12 -10.24 -37.93
CA LEU A 404 25.82 -11.53 -37.98
C LEU A 404 27.33 -11.39 -37.70
N ALA A 405 27.92 -10.27 -38.09
CA ALA A 405 29.32 -9.95 -37.78
C ALA A 405 29.54 -9.64 -36.29
N ASN A 406 28.51 -9.18 -35.57
CA ASN A 406 28.57 -8.92 -34.13
C ASN A 406 28.32 -10.19 -33.31
N GLU A 407 27.38 -11.06 -33.71
CA GLU A 407 27.24 -12.41 -33.12
C GLU A 407 28.57 -13.18 -33.18
N LEU A 408 29.20 -13.23 -34.36
CA LEU A 408 30.49 -13.90 -34.55
C LEU A 408 31.62 -13.29 -33.72
N ARG A 409 31.60 -11.97 -33.46
CA ARG A 409 32.56 -11.32 -32.55
C ARG A 409 32.30 -11.66 -31.08
N SER A 410 31.03 -11.74 -30.65
CA SER A 410 30.68 -12.14 -29.28
C SER A 410 31.15 -13.56 -29.02
N ALA A 411 30.77 -14.52 -29.89
CA ALA A 411 31.17 -15.92 -29.73
C ALA A 411 32.70 -16.13 -29.68
N LEU A 412 33.47 -15.34 -30.43
CA LEU A 412 34.94 -15.34 -30.35
C LEU A 412 35.47 -14.74 -29.02
N SER A 413 34.82 -13.70 -28.49
CA SER A 413 35.13 -13.08 -27.19
C SER A 413 34.86 -14.03 -26.02
N ASP A 414 33.73 -14.75 -26.05
CA ASP A 414 33.31 -15.63 -24.96
C ASP A 414 34.23 -16.84 -24.82
N VAL A 415 34.63 -17.46 -25.94
CA VAL A 415 35.68 -18.48 -25.99
C VAL A 415 37.02 -17.94 -25.47
N ALA A 416 37.38 -16.70 -25.83
CA ALA A 416 38.59 -16.04 -25.36
C ALA A 416 38.55 -15.72 -23.85
N ASN A 417 37.37 -15.60 -23.23
CA ASN A 417 37.20 -15.34 -21.80
C ASN A 417 37.16 -16.63 -20.96
N GLN A 418 36.51 -17.69 -21.43
CA GLN A 418 36.53 -19.00 -20.77
C GLN A 418 37.97 -19.55 -20.60
N LEU A 419 38.86 -19.28 -21.57
CA LEU A 419 40.28 -19.65 -21.51
C LEU A 419 41.09 -18.92 -20.41
N LYS A 420 40.53 -17.89 -19.74
CA LYS A 420 41.23 -17.07 -18.73
C LYS A 420 40.89 -17.46 -17.27
N GLY A 421 39.77 -18.14 -17.02
CA GLY A 421 39.16 -18.20 -15.68
C GLY A 421 39.65 -19.27 -14.68
N ASN A 422 40.37 -20.31 -15.10
CA ASN A 422 40.58 -21.50 -14.28
C ASN A 422 41.84 -21.48 -13.37
N ALA A 423 41.71 -21.00 -12.13
CA ALA A 423 42.69 -21.22 -11.04
C ALA A 423 42.04 -21.15 -9.61
N PRO A 424 42.21 -22.14 -8.71
CA PRO A 424 41.51 -22.20 -7.40
C PRO A 424 42.40 -22.07 -6.13
N VAL A 425 41.77 -22.17 -4.92
CA VAL A 425 42.29 -22.39 -3.51
C VAL A 425 42.19 -21.17 -2.56
N ALA A 426 41.91 -21.23 -1.22
CA ALA A 426 41.04 -22.05 -0.33
C ALA A 426 41.10 -21.57 1.17
N THR A 427 40.01 -21.74 1.95
CA THR A 427 39.87 -22.05 3.42
C THR A 427 40.85 -21.55 4.52
N GLU A 428 40.36 -21.05 5.68
CA GLU A 428 40.23 -21.73 7.03
C GLU A 428 39.95 -20.77 8.25
N SER A 429 39.59 -21.29 9.44
CA SER A 429 39.21 -20.60 10.72
C SER A 429 39.18 -21.63 11.92
N PRO A 430 38.76 -21.42 13.22
CA PRO A 430 38.37 -20.25 14.06
C PRO A 430 39.02 -20.26 15.50
N ALA A 431 38.47 -19.58 16.55
CA ALA A 431 38.26 -20.13 17.94
C ALA A 431 37.80 -19.16 19.11
N GLU A 432 36.68 -19.52 19.78
CA GLU A 432 36.33 -19.52 21.24
C GLU A 432 36.66 -18.37 22.25
N SER A 433 35.68 -17.86 23.05
CA SER A 433 35.31 -18.40 24.41
C SER A 433 34.45 -17.52 25.39
N GLN A 434 33.28 -18.08 25.80
CA GLN A 434 32.62 -18.10 27.15
C GLN A 434 32.19 -16.84 27.98
N ASP A 435 30.87 -16.60 27.98
CA ASP A 435 29.92 -16.77 29.13
C ASP A 435 30.03 -15.92 30.44
N THR A 436 29.09 -14.96 30.65
CA THR A 436 28.24 -14.88 31.87
C THR A 436 27.16 -13.79 31.78
N ALA A 437 25.93 -14.08 32.25
CA ALA A 437 24.78 -13.18 32.16
C ALA A 437 24.61 -12.20 33.34
N ASP A 438 24.48 -10.91 33.03
CA ASP A 438 23.82 -9.86 33.83
C ASP A 438 23.41 -8.74 32.84
N ALA A 439 22.14 -8.74 32.40
CA ALA A 439 21.72 -7.95 31.23
C ALA A 439 21.83 -6.43 31.47
N PRO A 440 22.46 -5.65 30.56
CA PRO A 440 22.65 -4.22 30.76
C PRO A 440 21.32 -3.46 30.62
N ASP A 441 21.14 -2.46 31.49
CA ASP A 441 20.09 -1.42 31.38
C ASP A 441 20.49 -0.45 30.26
N ASP A 442 20.24 -0.89 29.02
CA ASP A 442 20.48 -0.18 27.76
C ASP A 442 19.59 1.06 27.54
N GLY A 443 18.63 1.30 28.46
CA GLY A 443 17.69 2.40 28.41
C GLY A 443 16.39 2.13 27.66
N ARG A 444 16.27 1.00 26.95
CA ARG A 444 15.05 0.56 26.25
C ARG A 444 13.94 0.20 27.24
N LEU A 445 12.70 0.28 26.77
CA LEU A 445 11.52 -0.14 27.51
C LEU A 445 11.19 -1.60 27.12
N LEU A 446 11.45 -2.55 28.02
CA LEU A 446 11.05 -3.95 27.83
C LEU A 446 9.58 -4.06 27.42
N ALA A 447 9.26 -4.83 26.37
CA ALA A 447 7.93 -4.92 25.78
C ALA A 447 6.86 -5.28 26.83
N GLU A 448 7.15 -6.24 27.71
CA GLU A 448 6.31 -6.62 28.86
C GLU A 448 5.97 -5.45 29.82
N LYS A 449 6.82 -4.42 29.86
CA LYS A 449 6.69 -3.22 30.71
C LYS A 449 6.14 -2.00 29.97
N VAL A 450 5.87 -2.08 28.66
CA VAL A 450 5.12 -1.06 27.91
C VAL A 450 3.74 -0.91 28.56
N ALA A 451 3.47 0.29 29.08
CA ALA A 451 2.29 0.59 29.87
C ALA A 451 1.07 0.83 28.98
N VAL A 452 -0.08 0.25 29.35
CA VAL A 452 -1.36 0.47 28.67
C VAL A 452 -2.36 1.18 29.59
N PRO A 453 -3.36 1.91 29.05
CA PRO A 453 -4.41 2.55 29.85
C PRO A 453 -5.24 1.58 30.69
N ASP A 454 -5.77 2.05 31.82
CA ASP A 454 -6.71 1.28 32.64
C ASP A 454 -7.99 0.98 31.82
N GLY A 455 -8.33 -0.29 31.65
CA GLY A 455 -9.46 -0.73 30.80
C GLY A 455 -9.09 -1.07 29.34
N ALA A 456 -7.79 -1.08 29.01
CA ALA A 456 -7.32 -1.64 27.74
C ALA A 456 -7.65 -3.14 27.60
N THR A 457 -7.99 -3.56 26.39
CA THR A 457 -8.26 -4.96 26.00
C THR A 457 -7.38 -5.34 24.82
N ASP A 458 -7.40 -6.63 24.46
CA ASP A 458 -6.74 -7.15 23.25
C ASP A 458 -5.26 -6.76 23.19
N ILE A 459 -4.59 -6.87 24.36
CA ILE A 459 -3.21 -6.40 24.57
C ILE A 459 -2.23 -7.47 24.10
N GLU A 460 -1.77 -7.30 22.88
CA GLU A 460 -0.82 -8.13 22.16
C GLU A 460 0.59 -7.53 22.28
N ARG A 461 1.60 -8.40 22.25
CA ARG A 461 3.03 -8.05 22.30
C ARG A 461 3.72 -9.02 21.36
N ASP A 462 3.77 -8.64 20.10
CA ASP A 462 4.28 -9.47 19.02
C ASP A 462 5.79 -9.22 18.83
N PRO A 463 6.67 -10.20 19.12
CA PRO A 463 8.09 -10.08 18.88
C PRO A 463 8.45 -10.20 17.39
N ASP A 464 7.62 -10.85 16.56
CA ASP A 464 7.92 -11.10 15.14
C ASP A 464 7.69 -9.85 14.28
N SER A 465 6.81 -8.93 14.72
CA SER A 465 6.60 -7.61 14.10
C SER A 465 7.11 -6.42 14.94
N GLU A 466 7.71 -6.67 16.09
CA GLU A 466 8.17 -5.69 17.08
C GLU A 466 7.09 -4.68 17.57
N MET A 467 5.82 -5.11 17.66
CA MET A 467 4.69 -4.23 18.03
C MET A 467 3.98 -4.62 19.33
N VAL A 468 3.76 -3.63 20.20
CA VAL A 468 2.78 -3.72 21.29
C VAL A 468 1.45 -3.12 20.82
N ILE A 469 0.47 -3.98 20.58
CA ILE A 469 -0.86 -3.59 20.05
C ILE A 469 -1.89 -3.72 21.18
N PHE A 470 -2.82 -2.77 21.30
CA PHE A 470 -3.96 -2.91 22.22
C PHE A 470 -5.17 -2.10 21.77
N ARG A 471 -6.30 -2.30 22.44
CA ARG A 471 -7.52 -1.52 22.26
C ARG A 471 -7.94 -0.79 23.54
N SER A 472 -8.53 0.40 23.42
CA SER A 472 -8.91 1.26 24.55
C SER A 472 -10.29 1.91 24.35
N ASP A 473 -11.02 2.18 25.43
CA ASP A 473 -12.26 3.00 25.38
C ASP A 473 -11.96 4.51 25.27
N LEU A 474 -10.70 4.90 25.47
CA LEU A 474 -10.23 6.27 25.40
C LEU A 474 -10.06 6.74 23.95
N LYS A 475 -10.18 8.05 23.73
CA LYS A 475 -9.85 8.70 22.46
C LYS A 475 -8.34 8.93 22.27
N ALA A 476 -7.93 9.26 21.05
CA ALA A 476 -6.54 9.54 20.67
C ALA A 476 -5.90 10.63 21.55
N SER A 477 -6.62 11.72 21.86
CA SER A 477 -6.15 12.75 22.79
C SER A 477 -5.86 12.20 24.20
N GLU A 478 -6.77 11.41 24.75
CA GLU A 478 -6.67 10.79 26.08
C GLU A 478 -5.59 9.70 26.15
N ILE A 479 -5.37 8.96 25.06
CA ILE A 479 -4.32 7.96 24.90
C ILE A 479 -2.95 8.66 24.82
N ALA A 480 -2.83 9.71 24.01
CA ALA A 480 -1.61 10.51 23.92
C ALA A 480 -1.23 11.08 25.29
N ASP A 481 -2.16 11.71 26.00
CA ASP A 481 -1.92 12.25 27.34
C ASP A 481 -1.58 11.19 28.40
N PHE A 482 -2.11 9.97 28.27
CA PHE A 482 -1.67 8.83 29.08
C PHE A 482 -0.20 8.49 28.79
N PHE A 483 0.21 8.38 27.53
CA PHE A 483 1.59 8.03 27.18
C PHE A 483 2.58 9.14 27.50
N ARG A 484 2.30 10.40 27.18
CA ARG A 484 3.10 11.57 27.60
C ARG A 484 3.49 11.47 29.07
N LYS A 485 2.49 11.28 29.92
CA LYS A 485 2.67 11.17 31.38
C LYS A 485 3.48 9.94 31.84
N LYS A 486 3.47 8.84 31.09
CA LYS A 486 4.27 7.63 31.37
C LYS A 486 5.70 7.79 30.86
N MET A 487 5.85 8.22 29.62
CA MET A 487 7.12 8.35 28.90
C MET A 487 8.01 9.42 29.52
N THR A 488 7.47 10.61 29.85
CA THR A 488 8.22 11.64 30.61
C THR A 488 8.67 11.15 32.00
N VAL A 489 7.91 10.29 32.68
CA VAL A 489 8.30 9.68 33.96
C VAL A 489 9.37 8.59 33.78
N ALA A 490 9.42 7.94 32.63
CA ALA A 490 10.45 6.98 32.23
C ALA A 490 11.71 7.63 31.58
N GLY A 491 11.74 8.97 31.51
CA GLY A 491 12.88 9.74 30.99
C GLY A 491 12.91 9.97 29.48
N TRP A 492 11.78 9.81 28.79
CA TRP A 492 11.65 10.07 27.35
C TRP A 492 11.10 11.48 27.07
N GLY A 493 11.62 12.13 26.03
CA GLY A 493 11.08 13.37 25.45
C GLY A 493 10.01 13.09 24.40
N GLU A 494 9.10 14.02 24.19
CA GLU A 494 8.05 13.96 23.13
C GLU A 494 8.53 14.73 21.91
N ILE A 495 8.48 14.11 20.73
CA ILE A 495 8.90 14.73 19.46
C ILE A 495 7.70 15.48 18.87
N ALA A 496 7.70 16.80 19.02
CA ALA A 496 6.59 17.66 18.61
C ALA A 496 6.25 17.52 17.10
N ASP A 497 7.26 17.52 16.24
CA ASP A 497 7.08 17.47 14.77
C ASP A 497 6.57 16.11 14.26
N GLU A 498 6.70 15.05 15.06
CA GLU A 498 6.15 13.70 14.76
C GLU A 498 4.86 13.40 15.55
N THR A 499 4.31 14.40 16.25
CA THR A 499 3.12 14.24 17.09
C THR A 499 1.94 15.04 16.55
N PHE A 500 0.95 14.33 16.02
CA PHE A 500 -0.31 14.88 15.52
C PHE A 500 -1.46 14.08 16.15
N VAL A 501 -2.45 14.73 16.75
CA VAL A 501 -3.55 14.02 17.43
C VAL A 501 -4.88 14.73 17.19
N ASP A 502 -5.78 14.06 16.46
CA ASP A 502 -7.07 14.61 16.04
C ASP A 502 -8.21 13.63 16.37
N ASP A 503 -9.08 14.07 17.28
CA ASP A 503 -10.23 13.29 17.75
C ASP A 503 -11.47 13.36 16.82
N GLU A 504 -11.48 14.27 15.85
CA GLU A 504 -12.55 14.44 14.84
C GLU A 504 -12.25 13.62 13.58
N LEU A 505 -11.02 13.70 13.05
CA LEU A 505 -10.51 12.76 12.03
C LEU A 505 -10.35 11.34 12.58
N GLY A 506 -10.21 11.21 13.91
CA GLY A 506 -10.18 9.93 14.59
C GLY A 506 -8.84 9.22 14.50
N PHE A 507 -7.73 9.96 14.48
CA PHE A 507 -6.39 9.42 14.32
C PHE A 507 -5.36 10.25 15.09
N GLY A 508 -4.27 9.62 15.52
CA GLY A 508 -3.10 10.34 16.01
C GLY A 508 -1.80 9.54 15.99
N GLY A 509 -0.70 10.23 15.72
CA GLY A 509 0.67 9.79 15.95
C GLY A 509 1.27 10.49 17.17
N VAL A 510 2.11 9.80 17.95
CA VAL A 510 2.93 10.41 19.01
C VAL A 510 4.33 9.82 18.99
N GLY A 511 5.34 10.67 18.77
CA GLY A 511 6.76 10.27 18.79
C GLY A 511 7.42 10.51 20.14
N PHE A 512 8.26 9.58 20.60
CA PHE A 512 9.08 9.71 21.80
C PHE A 512 10.55 9.33 21.54
N GLU A 513 11.47 10.05 22.16
CA GLU A 513 12.93 9.85 22.07
C GLU A 513 13.60 9.75 23.44
N LYS A 514 14.73 9.03 23.53
CA LYS A 514 15.56 8.94 24.74
C LYS A 514 17.00 8.59 24.36
N GLY A 515 17.81 9.62 24.10
CA GLY A 515 19.08 9.42 23.41
C GLY A 515 18.83 8.90 21.99
N ASP A 516 19.63 7.93 21.56
CA ASP A 516 19.58 7.32 20.22
C ASP A 516 18.34 6.43 19.97
N LEU A 517 17.51 6.20 21.01
CA LEU A 517 16.36 5.30 21.01
C LEU A 517 15.04 6.03 20.73
N TYR A 518 14.15 5.37 19.97
CA TYR A 518 12.89 5.93 19.46
C TYR A 518 11.69 5.01 19.70
N ILE A 519 10.53 5.59 20.03
CA ILE A 519 9.24 4.89 20.12
C ILE A 519 8.15 5.75 19.47
N ASN A 520 7.43 5.19 18.48
CA ASN A 520 6.24 5.77 17.89
C ASN A 520 4.97 5.12 18.47
N LEU A 521 3.89 5.90 18.57
CA LEU A 521 2.54 5.41 18.78
C LEU A 521 1.64 5.81 17.62
N SER A 522 1.03 4.83 16.96
CA SER A 522 -0.10 5.04 16.04
C SER A 522 -1.42 4.73 16.76
N ILE A 523 -2.37 5.66 16.70
CA ILE A 523 -3.66 5.60 17.38
C ILE A 523 -4.77 5.82 16.35
N GLN A 524 -5.76 4.93 16.32
CA GLN A 524 -6.96 5.06 15.49
C GLN A 524 -8.20 4.97 16.39
N ASN A 525 -9.01 6.02 16.42
CA ASN A 525 -10.22 6.07 17.24
C ASN A 525 -11.24 5.02 16.78
N GLY A 526 -11.92 4.42 17.75
CA GLY A 526 -13.01 3.48 17.47
C GLY A 526 -14.19 4.19 16.80
N LYS A 527 -14.78 3.54 15.79
CA LYS A 527 -16.14 3.88 15.33
C LYS A 527 -17.11 3.78 16.53
N PRO A 528 -18.27 4.45 16.53
CA PRO A 528 -19.21 4.38 17.66
C PRO A 528 -19.51 2.93 18.12
N ASN A 529 -19.35 2.68 19.42
CA ASN A 529 -19.39 1.36 20.08
C ASN A 529 -18.20 0.41 19.83
N SER A 530 -17.15 0.84 19.12
CA SER A 530 -15.84 0.16 19.05
C SER A 530 -14.80 0.87 19.92
N LYS A 531 -13.82 0.11 20.40
CA LYS A 531 -12.61 0.64 21.04
C LYS A 531 -11.64 1.22 20.00
N SER A 532 -10.87 2.22 20.41
CA SER A 532 -9.72 2.76 19.67
C SER A 532 -8.58 1.74 19.63
N ARG A 533 -7.95 1.54 18.47
CA ARG A 533 -6.74 0.70 18.31
C ARG A 533 -5.49 1.55 18.54
N VAL A 534 -4.50 0.99 19.20
CA VAL A 534 -3.17 1.58 19.38
C VAL A 534 -2.12 0.56 18.99
N LEU A 535 -1.07 1.02 18.32
CA LEU A 535 0.16 0.30 18.03
C LEU A 535 1.31 1.11 18.64
N VAL A 536 2.21 0.46 19.37
CA VAL A 536 3.41 1.06 19.96
C VAL A 536 4.62 0.27 19.46
N MET A 537 5.56 0.94 18.80
CA MET A 537 6.65 0.30 18.05
C MET A 537 7.91 1.18 18.00
N GLY A 538 9.09 0.58 17.80
CA GLY A 538 10.36 1.28 17.62
C GLY A 538 11.53 0.65 18.40
N ASP A 539 12.75 1.00 18.01
CA ASP A 539 14.02 0.48 18.57
C ASP A 539 14.25 0.83 20.04
N GLY A 540 13.42 1.69 20.61
CA GLY A 540 13.31 1.94 22.04
C GLY A 540 12.58 0.86 22.84
N ILE A 541 11.97 -0.14 22.19
CA ILE A 541 11.38 -1.33 22.82
C ILE A 541 12.42 -2.46 22.84
N ARG A 542 12.43 -3.28 23.90
CA ARG A 542 13.28 -4.48 24.00
C ARG A 542 12.43 -5.74 24.13
N TRP A 543 12.74 -6.77 23.34
CA TRP A 543 11.91 -7.97 23.17
C TRP A 543 12.46 -9.20 23.93
N PRO A 544 11.61 -10.20 24.24
CA PRO A 544 12.06 -11.43 24.89
C PRO A 544 12.82 -12.33 23.92
N GLY A 545 14.14 -12.17 23.88
CA GLY A 545 15.05 -12.84 22.95
C GLY A 545 16.39 -12.09 22.82
N ASP A 546 16.35 -10.78 23.03
CA ASP A 546 17.47 -9.81 22.96
C ASP A 546 18.58 -10.02 24.01
N GLU A 547 18.70 -11.20 24.64
CA GLU A 547 19.80 -11.54 25.56
C GLU A 547 20.96 -12.26 24.86
N ASP A 548 20.73 -12.94 23.73
CA ASP A 548 21.76 -13.70 23.00
C ASP A 548 22.45 -12.90 21.85
N LEU A 549 21.92 -11.76 21.41
CA LEU A 549 22.51 -10.89 20.36
C LEU A 549 23.65 -10.00 20.89
N ALA A 550 24.50 -10.55 21.75
CA ALA A 550 25.61 -9.85 22.40
C ALA A 550 26.91 -9.96 21.60
N SER A 551 27.01 -9.14 20.53
CA SER A 551 28.15 -8.94 19.62
C SER A 551 28.51 -10.08 18.64
N ASP A 552 29.00 -9.64 17.47
CA ASP A 552 29.21 -10.37 16.22
C ASP A 552 27.91 -10.83 15.51
N ASP A 553 27.99 -10.97 14.19
CA ASP A 553 26.94 -11.38 13.24
C ASP A 553 25.66 -10.50 13.18
N SER A 554 25.84 -9.18 13.20
CA SER A 554 24.91 -8.27 12.50
C SER A 554 25.25 -8.18 11.00
N GLU A 555 25.22 -9.32 10.29
CA GLU A 555 25.09 -9.28 8.84
C GLU A 555 23.69 -8.77 8.53
N ALA A 556 23.60 -7.49 8.10
CA ALA A 556 22.38 -6.97 7.54
C ALA A 556 22.00 -7.83 6.31
N MET A 557 20.71 -8.09 6.10
CA MET A 557 20.26 -8.48 4.77
C MET A 557 20.42 -7.26 3.87
N GLU A 558 21.57 -7.15 3.21
CA GLU A 558 21.71 -6.33 2.01
C GLU A 558 20.71 -6.88 0.98
N GLU A 559 19.57 -6.21 0.82
CA GLU A 559 18.76 -6.38 -0.39
C GLU A 559 19.66 -6.03 -1.56
N GLU A 560 19.97 -7.02 -2.42
CA GLU A 560 20.92 -6.88 -3.52
C GLU A 560 20.32 -5.98 -4.61
N THR A 561 20.42 -4.66 -4.39
CA THR A 561 19.70 -3.63 -5.18
C THR A 561 19.95 -3.80 -6.67
N VAL A 562 18.90 -3.88 -7.47
CA VAL A 562 19.00 -4.17 -8.90
C VAL A 562 18.97 -2.85 -9.69
N PRO A 563 20.12 -2.39 -10.24
CA PRO A 563 20.17 -1.12 -10.93
C PRO A 563 19.43 -1.16 -12.27
N ALA A 564 19.04 0.01 -12.76
CA ALA A 564 18.46 0.12 -14.10
C ALA A 564 19.42 -0.41 -15.16
N GLN A 565 18.94 -1.27 -16.07
CA GLN A 565 19.71 -1.79 -17.19
C GLN A 565 20.04 -0.68 -18.20
N PHE A 566 19.09 0.26 -18.39
CA PHE A 566 19.24 1.39 -19.30
C PHE A 566 18.67 2.67 -18.68
N VAL A 567 19.32 3.80 -18.96
CA VAL A 567 18.86 5.15 -18.61
C VAL A 567 18.96 6.09 -19.81
N GLY A 568 18.08 7.09 -19.88
CA GLY A 568 18.07 8.10 -20.94
C GLY A 568 17.50 9.44 -20.45
N GLN A 569 17.95 10.54 -21.05
CA GLN A 569 17.53 11.90 -20.68
C GLN A 569 17.52 12.79 -21.92
N GLY A 570 16.52 13.67 -22.04
CA GLY A 570 16.42 14.58 -23.17
C GLY A 570 15.19 15.47 -23.14
N ALA A 571 14.78 15.92 -24.33
CA ALA A 571 13.56 16.70 -24.50
C ALA A 571 12.34 15.77 -24.67
N CYS A 572 11.15 16.30 -24.41
CA CYS A 572 9.88 15.68 -24.77
C CYS A 572 8.93 16.70 -25.39
N GLU A 573 7.92 16.20 -26.10
CA GLU A 573 6.79 17.01 -26.59
C GLU A 573 5.51 16.49 -25.95
N GLY A 574 4.93 17.27 -25.03
CA GLY A 574 3.70 16.87 -24.39
C GLY A 574 3.08 17.90 -23.46
N THR A 575 1.86 17.61 -23.01
CA THR A 575 1.10 18.51 -22.14
C THR A 575 0.20 17.77 -21.16
N ILE A 576 0.10 18.31 -19.95
CA ILE A 576 -0.96 18.00 -18.97
C ILE A 576 -2.03 19.09 -19.09
N ASP A 577 -3.29 18.69 -19.23
CA ASP A 577 -4.48 19.54 -19.18
C ASP A 577 -5.20 19.29 -17.85
N TYR A 578 -5.44 20.34 -17.06
CA TYR A 578 -6.08 20.24 -15.75
C TYR A 578 -6.97 21.46 -15.46
N GLY A 579 -8.29 21.24 -15.45
CA GLY A 579 -9.26 22.34 -15.43
C GLY A 579 -9.24 23.12 -16.75
N ASP A 580 -9.17 24.44 -16.65
CA ASP A 580 -8.95 25.33 -17.80
C ASP A 580 -7.45 25.57 -18.10
N GLU A 581 -6.53 25.00 -17.30
CA GLU A 581 -5.08 25.22 -17.42
C GLU A 581 -4.35 24.09 -18.15
N LYS A 582 -3.20 24.44 -18.77
CA LYS A 582 -2.43 23.58 -19.67
C LYS A 582 -0.93 23.77 -19.44
N PHE A 583 -0.26 22.68 -19.06
CA PHE A 583 1.13 22.67 -18.61
C PHE A 583 1.99 21.90 -19.61
N GLU A 584 2.99 22.57 -20.19
CA GLU A 584 3.91 21.97 -21.18
C GLU A 584 4.98 21.11 -20.49
N MET A 585 5.04 19.82 -20.85
CA MET A 585 6.16 18.93 -20.53
C MET A 585 7.22 19.10 -21.60
N LYS A 586 8.48 19.31 -21.19
CA LYS A 586 9.61 19.65 -22.09
C LYS A 586 10.85 18.81 -21.88
N HIS A 587 10.97 18.17 -20.72
CA HIS A 587 12.11 17.35 -20.35
C HIS A 587 11.62 15.96 -19.99
N ALA A 588 12.38 14.95 -20.41
CA ALA A 588 12.12 13.56 -20.06
C ALA A 588 13.38 12.90 -19.49
N LEU A 589 13.14 11.98 -18.58
CA LEU A 589 14.12 11.08 -17.99
C LEU A 589 13.48 9.68 -17.93
N VAL A 590 14.21 8.66 -18.38
CA VAL A 590 13.73 7.28 -18.43
C VAL A 590 14.73 6.36 -17.74
N ALA A 591 14.20 5.40 -16.98
CA ALA A 591 14.95 4.24 -16.50
C ALA A 591 14.19 2.97 -16.87
N ILE A 592 14.96 1.95 -17.24
CA ILE A 592 14.43 0.63 -17.59
C ILE A 592 15.07 -0.38 -16.64
N ARG A 593 14.24 -0.96 -15.77
CA ARG A 593 14.63 -1.94 -14.75
C ARG A 593 14.08 -3.32 -15.12
N PRO A 594 14.71 -4.43 -14.68
CA PRO A 594 13.98 -5.69 -14.62
C PRO A 594 12.82 -5.54 -13.63
N GLY A 595 11.63 -5.97 -14.01
CA GLY A 595 10.48 -6.06 -13.12
C GLY A 595 10.56 -7.29 -12.22
N TYR A 596 9.51 -7.50 -11.43
CA TYR A 596 9.40 -8.67 -10.58
C TYR A 596 9.41 -10.00 -11.38
N ASP A 597 8.93 -9.95 -12.62
CA ASP A 597 8.95 -11.02 -13.61
C ASP A 597 10.14 -10.93 -14.59
N GLU A 598 11.20 -10.19 -14.22
CA GLU A 598 12.41 -9.90 -15.01
C GLU A 598 12.20 -9.18 -16.36
N LYS A 599 10.95 -8.92 -16.77
CA LYS A 599 10.65 -8.13 -17.98
C LYS A 599 11.04 -6.66 -17.81
N PRO A 600 11.42 -5.95 -18.89
CA PRO A 600 11.92 -4.58 -18.79
C PRO A 600 10.82 -3.54 -18.51
N VAL A 601 10.56 -3.27 -17.23
CA VAL A 601 9.67 -2.19 -16.78
C VAL A 601 10.24 -0.84 -17.15
N THR A 602 9.43 0.00 -17.80
CA THR A 602 9.86 1.34 -18.25
C THR A 602 9.25 2.40 -17.36
N HIS A 603 10.08 3.07 -16.56
CA HIS A 603 9.70 4.22 -15.76
C HIS A 603 10.05 5.51 -16.51
N LEU A 604 9.05 6.33 -16.79
CA LEU A 604 9.16 7.56 -17.55
C LEU A 604 8.76 8.75 -16.69
N TYR A 605 9.73 9.62 -16.40
CA TYR A 605 9.55 10.86 -15.67
C TYR A 605 9.57 12.03 -16.65
N LEU A 606 8.60 12.94 -16.50
CA LEU A 606 8.33 14.04 -17.42
C LEU A 606 8.11 15.32 -16.62
N CYS A 607 8.68 16.42 -17.08
CA CYS A 607 8.62 17.69 -16.38
C CYS A 607 8.60 18.90 -17.32
N GLY A 608 7.96 19.99 -16.90
CA GLY A 608 8.05 21.29 -17.55
C GLY A 608 9.37 22.04 -17.30
N GLN A 609 10.18 21.58 -16.33
CA GLN A 609 11.51 22.08 -15.96
C GLN A 609 12.59 21.01 -16.24
N PRO A 610 13.86 21.39 -16.42
CA PRO A 610 14.95 20.42 -16.57
C PRO A 610 15.21 19.66 -15.25
N PHE A 611 15.52 18.37 -15.37
CA PHE A 611 16.03 17.54 -14.28
C PHE A 611 17.44 17.97 -13.82
N THR A 612 17.85 17.52 -12.63
CA THR A 612 19.19 17.78 -12.08
C THR A 612 20.33 17.21 -12.94
N GLU A 613 21.55 17.75 -12.81
CA GLU A 613 22.73 17.21 -13.53
C GLU A 613 23.09 15.78 -13.08
N SER A 614 22.68 15.37 -11.88
CA SER A 614 22.83 14.03 -11.31
C SER A 614 21.72 13.05 -11.71
N ALA A 615 20.62 13.51 -12.31
CA ALA A 615 19.40 12.71 -12.46
C ALA A 615 19.60 11.38 -13.23
N LEU A 616 20.49 11.34 -14.22
CA LEU A 616 20.84 10.10 -14.95
C LEU A 616 21.54 9.04 -14.09
N SER A 617 22.33 9.46 -13.09
CA SER A 617 22.97 8.54 -12.14
C SER A 617 22.08 8.23 -10.93
N VAL A 618 21.17 9.15 -10.58
CA VAL A 618 20.16 8.92 -9.53
C VAL A 618 19.16 7.87 -10.03
N ILE A 619 18.54 8.07 -11.19
CA ILE A 619 17.55 7.14 -11.76
C ILE A 619 18.13 5.77 -12.16
N ALA A 620 19.46 5.61 -12.14
CA ALA A 620 20.10 4.31 -12.31
C ALA A 620 19.99 3.42 -11.05
N ARG A 621 19.72 4.00 -9.87
CA ARG A 621 19.47 3.30 -8.61
C ARG A 621 18.05 2.73 -8.56
N GLU A 622 17.81 1.82 -7.62
CA GLU A 622 16.48 1.28 -7.32
C GLU A 622 15.69 2.23 -6.40
N ASP A 623 16.33 2.76 -5.35
CA ASP A 623 15.76 3.67 -4.35
C ASP A 623 15.57 5.14 -4.82
N ALA A 624 15.60 5.37 -6.13
CA ALA A 624 15.56 6.71 -6.73
C ALA A 624 14.16 7.33 -6.63
N SER A 625 13.94 8.25 -5.67
CA SER A 625 12.65 8.91 -5.51
C SER A 625 12.44 10.06 -6.49
N THR A 626 11.18 10.38 -6.78
CA THR A 626 10.78 11.52 -7.64
C THR A 626 11.30 12.87 -7.10
N PHE A 627 11.62 12.97 -5.80
CA PHE A 627 12.27 14.14 -5.18
C PHE A 627 13.76 14.26 -5.55
N ASP A 628 14.48 13.15 -5.72
CA ASP A 628 15.92 13.15 -6.04
C ASP A 628 16.17 13.47 -7.52
N LEU A 629 15.16 13.26 -8.36
CA LEU A 629 15.18 13.56 -9.80
C LEU A 629 14.84 15.02 -10.11
N LEU A 630 13.88 15.60 -9.39
CA LEU A 630 13.29 16.92 -9.66
C LEU A 630 13.71 18.02 -8.68
N GLY A 631 14.21 17.65 -7.50
CA GLY A 631 14.52 18.59 -6.44
C GLY A 631 13.30 19.17 -5.73
N SER A 632 13.58 20.08 -4.80
CA SER A 632 12.66 20.51 -3.74
C SER A 632 11.52 21.46 -4.14
N ASP A 633 11.48 21.95 -5.38
CA ASP A 633 10.46 22.90 -5.84
C ASP A 633 9.22 22.19 -6.44
N PHE A 634 9.23 20.85 -6.44
CA PHE A 634 8.18 19.93 -6.89
C PHE A 634 7.36 20.46 -8.10
N PRO A 635 8.04 20.66 -9.25
CA PRO A 635 7.44 21.24 -10.44
C PRO A 635 6.32 20.36 -10.99
N ASN A 636 5.42 20.95 -11.80
CA ASN A 636 4.39 20.18 -12.51
C ASN A 636 5.04 19.05 -13.32
N CYS A 637 4.73 17.81 -12.95
CA CYS A 637 5.40 16.60 -13.43
C CYS A 637 4.42 15.47 -13.66
N LEU A 638 4.86 14.50 -14.46
CA LEU A 638 4.15 13.28 -14.78
C LEU A 638 5.14 12.12 -14.72
N GLU A 639 4.82 11.12 -13.91
CA GLU A 639 5.55 9.87 -13.78
C GLU A 639 4.64 8.76 -14.29
N VAL A 640 5.16 7.95 -15.21
CA VAL A 640 4.45 6.84 -15.84
C VAL A 640 5.30 5.58 -15.68
N THR A 641 4.80 4.56 -15.00
CA THR A 641 5.42 3.23 -15.02
C THR A 641 4.64 2.36 -16.00
N ILE A 642 5.35 1.77 -16.97
CA ILE A 642 4.77 1.03 -18.08
C ILE A 642 5.30 -0.41 -18.05
N GLU A 643 4.36 -1.34 -17.89
CA GLU A 643 4.54 -2.79 -17.84
C GLU A 643 3.69 -3.43 -18.94
N ASP A 644 3.98 -4.69 -19.31
CA ASP A 644 3.21 -5.41 -20.36
C ASP A 644 1.72 -5.58 -20.00
N SER A 645 1.39 -5.62 -18.70
CA SER A 645 0.02 -5.87 -18.20
C SER A 645 -0.69 -4.62 -17.67
N TYR A 646 0.05 -3.55 -17.37
CA TYR A 646 -0.46 -2.38 -16.65
C TYR A 646 0.32 -1.12 -16.99
N THR A 647 -0.35 0.03 -16.98
CA THR A 647 0.32 1.33 -16.99
C THR A 647 -0.23 2.14 -15.83
N SER A 648 0.66 2.56 -14.93
CA SER A 648 0.34 3.42 -13.80
C SER A 648 0.82 4.85 -14.07
N VAL A 649 0.14 5.82 -13.48
CA VAL A 649 0.43 7.25 -13.62
C VAL A 649 0.32 7.93 -12.27
N PHE A 650 1.41 8.58 -11.87
CA PHE A 650 1.44 9.63 -10.87
C PHE A 650 1.57 10.97 -11.59
N ALA A 651 0.76 11.96 -11.23
CA ALA A 651 0.95 13.34 -11.65
C ALA A 651 0.94 14.27 -10.44
N TYR A 652 1.82 15.26 -10.47
CA TYR A 652 1.72 16.42 -9.59
C TYR A 652 1.48 17.65 -10.45
N VAL A 653 0.34 18.31 -10.27
CA VAL A 653 -0.06 19.46 -11.10
C VAL A 653 -0.91 20.44 -10.30
N ASP A 654 -0.58 21.73 -10.34
CA ASP A 654 -1.32 22.80 -9.63
C ASP A 654 -1.56 22.47 -8.13
N GLY A 655 -0.54 21.91 -7.48
CA GLY A 655 -0.58 21.48 -6.08
C GLY A 655 -1.39 20.20 -5.79
N ALA A 656 -2.06 19.62 -6.79
CA ALA A 656 -2.77 18.36 -6.67
C ALA A 656 -1.86 17.17 -7.00
N SER A 657 -1.86 16.16 -6.12
CA SER A 657 -1.33 14.83 -6.44
C SER A 657 -2.45 13.94 -6.97
N ILE A 658 -2.20 13.30 -8.11
CA ILE A 658 -3.18 12.49 -8.87
C ILE A 658 -2.54 11.12 -9.11
N ASN A 659 -3.20 10.06 -8.66
CA ASN A 659 -2.74 8.67 -8.77
C ASN A 659 -3.82 7.82 -9.43
N TYR A 660 -3.50 7.15 -10.54
CA TYR A 660 -4.43 6.30 -11.29
C TYR A 660 -3.67 5.36 -12.26
N GLY A 661 -4.36 4.42 -12.90
CA GLY A 661 -3.76 3.53 -13.88
C GLY A 661 -4.76 2.55 -14.49
N GLY A 662 -4.31 1.77 -15.47
CA GLY A 662 -5.11 0.78 -16.20
C GLY A 662 -5.54 1.22 -17.60
N ASP A 663 -6.58 0.56 -18.13
CA ASP A 663 -7.03 0.61 -19.54
C ASP A 663 -7.20 2.02 -20.14
N GLU A 664 -7.45 3.07 -19.34
CA GLU A 664 -7.68 4.43 -19.83
C GLU A 664 -6.39 5.15 -20.26
N VAL A 665 -5.23 4.66 -19.81
CA VAL A 665 -3.91 5.16 -20.21
C VAL A 665 -3.42 4.35 -21.41
N LYS A 666 -3.11 5.05 -22.51
CA LYS A 666 -2.66 4.47 -23.77
C LYS A 666 -1.18 4.75 -23.99
N SER A 667 -0.35 3.76 -23.70
CA SER A 667 1.08 3.72 -24.02
C SER A 667 1.34 3.04 -25.37
N ASN A 668 2.34 3.51 -26.10
CA ASN A 668 2.92 2.85 -27.28
C ASN A 668 4.43 3.10 -27.22
N ILE A 669 5.22 2.04 -27.04
CA ILE A 669 6.68 2.08 -26.89
C ILE A 669 7.33 1.33 -28.07
N LYS A 670 8.41 1.91 -28.60
CA LYS A 670 9.42 1.19 -29.38
C LYS A 670 10.77 1.36 -28.71
N LYS A 671 11.45 0.26 -28.41
CA LYS A 671 12.74 0.23 -27.71
C LYS A 671 13.78 -0.50 -28.56
N THR A 672 15.01 0.01 -28.54
CA THR A 672 16.24 -0.70 -28.88
C THR A 672 17.27 -0.46 -27.77
N ASP A 673 18.40 -1.16 -27.77
CA ASP A 673 19.45 -0.99 -26.74
C ASP A 673 20.12 0.40 -26.76
N GLN A 674 19.80 1.24 -27.74
CA GLN A 674 20.36 2.57 -27.94
C GLN A 674 19.32 3.69 -27.96
N ARG A 675 18.00 3.38 -28.00
CA ARG A 675 16.96 4.39 -28.17
C ARG A 675 15.59 3.91 -27.66
N ILE A 676 14.79 4.84 -27.14
CA ILE A 676 13.38 4.64 -26.87
C ILE A 676 12.54 5.76 -27.51
N GLU A 677 11.57 5.37 -28.34
CA GLU A 677 10.44 6.20 -28.76
C GLU A 677 9.23 5.76 -27.93
N ALA A 678 8.52 6.67 -27.29
CA ALA A 678 7.27 6.32 -26.62
C ALA A 678 6.25 7.46 -26.66
N ARG A 679 4.98 7.14 -26.86
CA ARG A 679 3.86 8.06 -26.64
C ARG A 679 2.91 7.49 -25.60
N VAL A 680 2.57 8.31 -24.61
CA VAL A 680 1.64 7.97 -23.52
C VAL A 680 0.58 9.07 -23.42
N HIS A 681 -0.70 8.70 -23.38
CA HIS A 681 -1.81 9.64 -23.38
C HIS A 681 -3.10 9.03 -22.83
N THR A 682 -4.08 9.88 -22.47
CA THR A 682 -5.47 9.47 -22.22
C THR A 682 -6.38 9.89 -23.37
N ASP A 683 -7.22 8.99 -23.88
CA ASP A 683 -8.14 9.24 -25.01
C ASP A 683 -9.14 10.37 -24.74
N LYS A 684 -9.53 10.54 -23.49
CA LYS A 684 -10.54 11.51 -23.01
C LYS A 684 -10.09 12.12 -21.68
N PRO A 685 -10.52 13.35 -21.34
CA PRO A 685 -10.43 13.83 -19.97
C PRO A 685 -11.34 13.03 -19.04
N HIS A 686 -10.90 12.88 -17.78
CA HIS A 686 -11.69 12.34 -16.68
C HIS A 686 -11.70 13.34 -15.51
N ASP A 687 -12.73 13.32 -14.67
CA ASP A 687 -12.91 14.34 -13.61
C ASP A 687 -12.11 13.98 -12.36
N VAL A 688 -11.20 14.88 -11.96
CA VAL A 688 -10.31 14.75 -10.78
C VAL A 688 -10.41 16.04 -9.96
N PHE A 689 -10.81 15.95 -8.69
CA PHE A 689 -11.08 17.12 -7.83
C PHE A 689 -12.00 18.17 -8.49
N ASP A 690 -13.10 17.70 -9.13
CA ASP A 690 -14.07 18.49 -9.91
C ASP A 690 -13.48 19.29 -11.10
N LYS A 691 -12.23 19.01 -11.50
CA LYS A 691 -11.58 19.52 -12.72
C LYS A 691 -11.39 18.38 -13.75
N PRO A 692 -11.64 18.60 -15.05
CA PRO A 692 -11.23 17.64 -16.07
C PRO A 692 -9.70 17.54 -16.12
N PHE A 693 -9.17 16.33 -16.14
CA PHE A 693 -7.74 16.02 -16.22
C PHE A 693 -7.45 15.12 -17.44
N ARG A 694 -6.38 15.44 -18.19
CA ARG A 694 -5.90 14.68 -19.35
C ARG A 694 -4.39 14.88 -19.50
N PHE A 695 -3.69 13.91 -20.08
CA PHE A 695 -2.35 14.14 -20.64
C PHE A 695 -2.18 13.55 -22.05
N ASP A 696 -1.17 14.06 -22.76
CA ASP A 696 -0.69 13.56 -24.04
C ASP A 696 0.79 13.92 -24.19
N VAL A 697 1.69 12.94 -24.16
CA VAL A 697 3.15 13.16 -24.13
C VAL A 697 3.89 12.15 -25.00
N THR A 698 4.86 12.63 -25.77
CA THR A 698 5.76 11.83 -26.62
C THR A 698 7.22 12.08 -26.24
N ILE A 699 8.01 11.02 -26.21
CA ILE A 699 9.47 11.03 -26.03
C ILE A 699 10.19 10.34 -27.17
N ASP A 700 11.41 10.80 -27.42
CA ASP A 700 12.39 10.21 -28.32
C ASP A 700 13.79 10.43 -27.71
N LEU A 701 14.34 9.40 -27.07
CA LEU A 701 15.53 9.49 -26.21
C LEU A 701 16.59 8.47 -26.61
N GLU A 702 17.86 8.90 -26.62
CA GLU A 702 19.00 7.96 -26.62
C GLU A 702 19.10 7.25 -25.26
N LEU A 703 19.23 5.93 -25.29
CA LEU A 703 19.48 5.09 -24.13
C LEU A 703 20.98 4.81 -23.97
N LYS A 704 21.41 4.67 -22.72
CA LYS A 704 22.76 4.29 -22.31
C LYS A 704 22.66 3.19 -21.24
N PRO A 705 23.63 2.26 -21.15
CA PRO A 705 23.68 1.29 -20.06
C PRO A 705 23.64 2.01 -18.71
N GLY A 706 22.72 1.60 -17.83
CA GLY A 706 22.58 2.18 -16.49
C GLY A 706 23.79 1.80 -15.65
N THR A 707 24.73 2.73 -15.55
CA THR A 707 25.91 2.57 -14.70
C THR A 707 25.58 3.16 -13.34
N ALA A 708 24.92 2.37 -12.49
CA ALA A 708 24.80 2.71 -11.08
C ALA A 708 26.21 2.83 -10.51
N VAL A 709 26.54 4.01 -10.00
CA VAL A 709 27.72 4.18 -9.15
C VAL A 709 27.33 3.56 -7.82
N ALA A 710 27.89 2.38 -7.52
CA ALA A 710 27.71 1.75 -6.22
C ALA A 710 28.03 2.76 -5.11
N SER A 711 27.27 2.70 -4.01
CA SER A 711 27.50 3.52 -2.82
C SER A 711 28.90 3.27 -2.29
N GLU A 712 29.84 4.18 -2.58
CA GLU A 712 31.20 4.09 -2.05
C GLU A 712 31.11 4.12 -0.51
N PRO A 713 31.67 3.13 0.21
CA PRO A 713 31.64 3.12 1.67
C PRO A 713 32.32 4.39 2.19
N MET A 714 31.57 5.23 2.90
CA MET A 714 31.85 6.66 3.11
C MET A 714 33.18 6.92 3.85
N THR A 715 34.27 6.91 3.10
CA THR A 715 35.66 7.05 3.58
C THR A 715 36.45 8.11 2.81
N ALA A 716 35.89 8.62 1.71
CA ALA A 716 36.09 10.01 1.29
C ALA A 716 34.97 10.86 1.92
N GLY A 717 35.29 12.09 2.34
CA GLY A 717 34.37 12.94 3.10
C GLY A 717 33.07 13.26 2.37
N LEU A 718 31.99 13.42 3.13
CA LEU A 718 30.62 13.59 2.62
C LEU A 718 30.55 14.65 1.50
N ALA A 719 29.91 14.29 0.39
CA ALA A 719 29.67 15.19 -0.73
C ALA A 719 28.28 15.83 -0.63
N VAL A 720 28.11 17.04 -1.19
CA VAL A 720 26.81 17.71 -1.26
C VAL A 720 25.91 16.99 -2.25
N ASP A 721 24.64 16.79 -1.91
CA ASP A 721 23.61 16.56 -2.92
C ASP A 721 23.19 17.89 -3.56
N ASP A 722 23.64 18.09 -4.79
CA ASP A 722 23.45 19.33 -5.54
C ASP A 722 22.02 19.49 -6.11
N GLY A 723 21.12 18.52 -5.87
CA GLY A 723 19.72 18.54 -6.31
C GLY A 723 18.73 19.25 -5.36
N GLN A 724 19.13 19.60 -4.13
CA GLN A 724 18.23 20.07 -3.07
C GLN A 724 18.39 21.58 -2.77
N SER A 725 17.29 22.30 -2.49
CA SER A 725 17.38 23.74 -2.08
C SER A 725 17.82 23.96 -0.63
N MET A 726 17.93 22.90 0.14
CA MET A 726 18.55 22.87 1.48
C MET A 726 19.86 22.09 1.35
N LEU A 727 20.86 22.40 2.18
CA LEU A 727 22.14 21.70 2.14
C LEU A 727 21.97 20.28 2.72
N VAL A 728 22.10 19.25 1.87
CA VAL A 728 22.00 17.83 2.24
C VAL A 728 23.31 17.11 1.84
N PRO A 729 23.86 16.19 2.67
CA PRO A 729 24.92 15.28 2.25
C PRO A 729 24.35 14.09 1.45
N ARG A 730 25.07 13.59 0.45
CA ARG A 730 24.70 12.36 -0.29
C ARG A 730 24.69 11.14 0.64
N GLY A 731 23.85 10.15 0.34
CA GLY A 731 23.65 8.97 1.20
C GLY A 731 22.67 9.22 2.35
N THR A 732 21.88 10.29 2.28
CA THR A 732 20.83 10.63 3.25
C THR A 732 19.53 9.88 2.93
N SER A 733 18.86 9.33 3.96
CA SER A 733 17.61 8.57 3.91
C SER A 733 16.55 9.13 4.90
N GLU A 734 15.35 8.55 4.96
CA GLU A 734 14.20 9.02 5.77
C GLU A 734 13.95 10.54 5.66
N MET A 735 14.22 11.14 4.49
CA MET A 735 14.21 12.59 4.33
C MET A 735 12.78 13.15 4.32
N SER A 736 12.54 14.13 5.19
CA SER A 736 11.33 14.95 5.23
C SER A 736 11.70 16.43 5.27
N MET A 737 10.92 17.26 4.57
CA MET A 737 11.09 18.71 4.55
C MET A 737 9.74 19.39 4.78
N SER A 738 9.68 20.37 5.68
CA SER A 738 8.45 21.03 6.12
C SER A 738 8.60 22.54 6.32
N GLY A 739 7.46 23.23 6.45
CA GLY A 739 7.37 24.66 6.77
C GLY A 739 6.95 25.53 5.59
N SER A 740 7.46 26.76 5.55
CA SER A 740 6.94 27.86 4.75
C SER A 740 8.03 28.55 3.91
N PRO A 741 7.69 29.50 3.01
CA PRO A 741 8.65 30.38 2.34
C PRO A 741 9.58 31.17 3.28
N TYR A 742 9.26 31.26 4.57
CA TYR A 742 9.99 32.04 5.59
C TYR A 742 10.80 31.17 6.56
N LYS A 743 10.43 29.90 6.74
CA LYS A 743 11.06 28.91 7.62
C LYS A 743 10.96 27.54 6.93
N LYS A 744 12.06 27.03 6.36
CA LYS A 744 12.18 25.62 5.92
C LYS A 744 12.83 24.79 7.03
N THR A 745 12.38 23.55 7.20
CA THR A 745 12.97 22.56 8.12
C THR A 745 13.23 21.29 7.33
N LEU A 746 14.42 20.71 7.47
CA LEU A 746 14.82 19.40 6.95
C LEU A 746 15.07 18.47 8.14
N ARG A 747 14.54 17.25 8.08
CA ARG A 747 14.81 16.13 8.99
C ARG A 747 15.18 14.92 8.15
N ALA A 748 16.33 14.30 8.39
CA ALA A 748 16.79 13.14 7.61
C ALA A 748 17.89 12.34 8.31
N LEU A 749 18.09 11.08 7.93
CA LEU A 749 19.12 10.18 8.48
C LEU A 749 20.30 10.02 7.52
N ILE A 750 21.50 9.74 8.05
CA ILE A 750 22.67 9.37 7.23
C ILE A 750 23.58 8.37 7.95
N GLU A 751 24.15 7.44 7.20
CA GLU A 751 25.10 6.42 7.66
C GLU A 751 26.53 6.99 7.84
N ALA A 752 26.64 8.07 8.61
CA ALA A 752 27.88 8.78 8.87
C ALA A 752 28.00 9.18 10.34
N GLU A 753 29.24 9.36 10.81
CA GLU A 753 29.51 9.87 12.15
C GLU A 753 29.11 11.34 12.28
N GLN A 754 28.52 11.71 13.42
CA GLN A 754 28.11 13.10 13.71
C GLN A 754 29.27 14.10 13.55
N ALA A 755 30.51 13.67 13.81
CA ALA A 755 31.71 14.49 13.63
C ALA A 755 31.97 14.86 12.16
N ASP A 756 31.77 13.91 11.24
CA ASP A 756 31.99 14.11 9.81
C ASP A 756 30.81 14.87 9.17
N VAL A 757 29.58 14.60 9.61
CA VAL A 757 28.38 15.40 9.25
C VAL A 757 28.55 16.85 9.70
N MET A 758 29.02 17.10 10.92
CA MET A 758 29.29 18.44 11.44
C MET A 758 30.46 19.13 10.71
N ALA A 759 31.47 18.37 10.26
CA ALA A 759 32.57 18.91 9.46
C ALA A 759 32.12 19.32 8.04
N PHE A 760 31.33 18.46 7.39
CA PHE A 760 30.67 18.73 6.11
C PHE A 760 29.85 20.02 6.16
N TYR A 761 28.96 20.14 7.14
CA TYR A 761 28.10 21.33 7.26
C TYR A 761 28.91 22.60 7.46
N ARG A 762 29.98 22.60 8.28
CA ARG A 762 30.82 23.80 8.44
C ARG A 762 31.48 24.24 7.12
N ASP A 763 32.11 23.32 6.39
CA ASP A 763 32.83 23.62 5.15
C ASP A 763 31.87 24.07 4.03
N GLU A 764 30.72 23.41 3.88
CA GLU A 764 29.74 23.73 2.84
C GLU A 764 28.87 24.96 3.15
N LEU A 765 28.67 25.31 4.42
CA LEU A 765 28.03 26.56 4.82
C LEU A 765 28.96 27.77 4.64
N GLU A 766 30.25 27.65 5.01
CA GLU A 766 31.22 28.74 4.77
C GLU A 766 31.36 29.04 3.26
N LYS A 767 31.41 28.02 2.40
CA LYS A 767 31.38 28.16 0.93
C LYS A 767 30.14 28.90 0.41
N ARG A 768 29.01 28.79 1.10
CA ARG A 768 27.71 29.43 0.75
C ARG A 768 27.50 30.79 1.42
N GLY A 769 28.51 31.35 2.08
CA GLY A 769 28.45 32.68 2.70
C GLY A 769 27.70 32.73 4.04
N TRP A 770 27.44 31.56 4.65
CA TRP A 770 26.96 31.47 6.03
C TRP A 770 28.16 31.52 6.98
N HIS A 771 27.97 32.13 8.15
CA HIS A 771 29.03 32.30 9.14
C HIS A 771 28.56 31.77 10.50
N GLU A 772 29.36 30.90 11.12
CA GLU A 772 29.12 30.34 12.45
C GLU A 772 29.03 31.46 13.51
N ASP A 773 27.87 31.53 14.17
CA ASP A 773 27.61 32.43 15.29
C ASP A 773 28.35 31.94 16.55
N ALA A 774 28.66 32.84 17.48
CA ALA A 774 29.38 32.49 18.70
C ALA A 774 28.57 31.48 19.54
N SER A 775 29.13 30.29 19.76
CA SER A 775 28.39 29.16 20.33
C SER A 775 27.89 29.41 21.76
N ASN A 776 26.63 29.07 22.00
CA ASN A 776 26.03 28.86 23.31
C ASN A 776 25.82 27.35 23.48
N ASP A 777 26.92 26.62 23.58
CA ASP A 777 26.91 25.16 23.70
C ASP A 777 26.61 24.75 25.15
N ASP A 778 25.35 24.33 25.40
CA ASP A 778 24.90 23.76 26.67
C ASP A 778 25.22 22.25 26.81
N GLY A 779 25.85 21.64 25.80
CA GLY A 779 26.55 20.35 25.93
C GLY A 779 25.70 19.07 25.86
N ALA A 780 24.50 19.13 25.29
CA ALA A 780 23.60 17.98 25.16
C ALA A 780 23.71 17.23 23.82
N SER A 781 23.78 17.95 22.70
CA SER A 781 23.85 17.40 21.33
C SER A 781 24.70 18.31 20.43
N PRO A 782 25.44 17.77 19.43
CA PRO A 782 26.22 18.61 18.51
C PRO A 782 25.30 19.53 17.70
N SER A 783 25.48 20.84 17.84
CA SER A 783 24.68 21.86 17.14
C SER A 783 25.53 23.00 16.62
N LEU A 784 25.00 23.70 15.62
CA LEU A 784 25.64 24.80 14.90
C LEU A 784 24.58 25.85 14.57
N SER A 785 24.87 27.12 14.87
CA SER A 785 24.06 28.27 14.45
C SER A 785 24.85 29.11 13.46
N CYS A 786 24.24 29.54 12.37
CA CYS A 786 24.86 30.41 11.38
C CYS A 786 23.95 31.59 11.00
N SER A 787 24.58 32.71 10.69
CA SER A 787 23.94 33.89 10.10
C SER A 787 24.50 34.16 8.69
N GLY A 788 23.66 34.66 7.78
CA GLY A 788 24.01 34.95 6.38
C GLY A 788 23.13 36.06 5.79
N ASP A 789 23.37 36.45 4.54
CA ASP A 789 22.68 37.60 3.91
C ASP A 789 21.14 37.42 3.80
N GLU A 790 20.66 36.18 3.71
CA GLU A 790 19.21 35.88 3.61
C GLU A 790 18.53 35.72 4.98
N GLY A 791 19.28 35.46 6.05
CA GLY A 791 18.74 35.30 7.40
C GLY A 791 19.59 34.41 8.30
N LYS A 792 18.98 33.36 8.84
CA LYS A 792 19.57 32.47 9.85
C LYS A 792 19.39 31.00 9.54
N LEU A 793 20.30 30.19 10.06
CA LEU A 793 20.32 28.74 9.91
C LEU A 793 20.69 28.10 11.25
N THR A 794 20.01 27.03 11.63
CA THR A 794 20.39 26.18 12.77
C THR A 794 20.44 24.73 12.33
N LEU A 795 21.53 24.04 12.69
CA LEU A 795 21.75 22.62 12.49
C LEU A 795 21.85 21.97 13.88
N GLU A 796 21.11 20.89 14.07
CA GLU A 796 21.12 20.04 15.25
C GLU A 796 21.34 18.59 14.79
N LEU A 797 22.33 17.91 15.38
CA LEU A 797 22.62 16.50 15.08
C LEU A 797 22.20 15.61 16.25
N GLY A 798 21.30 14.68 15.97
CA GLY A 798 20.92 13.56 16.84
C GLY A 798 21.49 12.24 16.34
N ARG A 799 21.03 11.15 16.95
CA ARG A 799 21.20 9.76 16.48
C ARG A 799 19.83 9.09 16.49
N ARG A 800 19.61 8.17 15.56
CA ARG A 800 18.41 7.32 15.47
C ARG A 800 18.83 6.04 14.75
N ARG A 801 18.46 4.84 15.21
CA ARG A 801 18.81 3.58 14.52
C ARG A 801 20.32 3.42 14.22
N GLY A 802 21.19 3.99 15.06
CA GLY A 802 22.65 4.06 14.84
C GLY A 802 23.12 5.11 13.82
N GLN A 803 22.25 5.54 12.90
CA GLN A 803 22.51 6.60 11.92
C GLN A 803 22.53 8.00 12.57
N THR A 804 23.17 8.98 11.94
CA THR A 804 23.11 10.38 12.37
C THR A 804 21.83 11.03 11.88
N MET A 805 21.04 11.59 12.79
CA MET A 805 19.84 12.36 12.48
C MET A 805 20.21 13.83 12.28
N ILE A 806 20.00 14.35 11.06
CA ILE A 806 20.18 15.74 10.68
C ILE A 806 18.86 16.48 10.89
N THR A 807 18.85 17.54 11.71
CA THR A 807 17.78 18.53 11.72
C THR A 807 18.34 19.90 11.32
N LEU A 808 17.97 20.40 10.14
CA LEU A 808 18.46 21.65 9.57
C LEU A 808 17.28 22.63 9.35
N THR A 809 17.25 23.74 10.08
CA THR A 809 16.25 24.79 9.93
C THR A 809 16.85 26.03 9.28
N VAL A 810 16.22 26.54 8.22
CA VAL A 810 16.62 27.79 7.53
C VAL A 810 15.49 28.81 7.62
N ARG A 811 15.81 29.99 8.14
CA ARG A 811 14.89 31.13 8.39
C ARG A 811 15.26 32.28 7.47
N ASN A 812 14.45 32.51 6.44
CA ASN A 812 14.63 33.65 5.52
C ASN A 812 14.12 34.94 6.17
N GLU A 813 14.95 35.53 7.04
CA GLU A 813 14.61 36.78 7.73
C GLU A 813 14.37 37.93 6.75
N THR A 814 15.02 37.94 5.58
CA THR A 814 14.87 39.01 4.59
C THR A 814 13.47 39.03 3.98
N LEU A 815 13.01 37.90 3.43
CA LEU A 815 11.65 37.75 2.89
C LEU A 815 10.59 37.89 4.01
N ALA A 816 10.88 37.37 5.20
CA ALA A 816 9.97 37.48 6.34
C ALA A 816 9.75 38.94 6.77
N ARG A 817 10.78 39.79 6.70
CA ARG A 817 10.68 41.24 6.97
C ARG A 817 9.95 41.97 5.85
N GLU A 818 10.15 41.59 4.59
CA GLU A 818 9.46 42.19 3.43
C GLU A 818 7.95 41.92 3.47
N HIS A 819 7.55 40.66 3.67
CA HIS A 819 6.14 40.26 3.80
C HIS A 819 5.54 40.57 5.19
N LYS A 820 6.34 41.13 6.11
CA LYS A 820 5.97 41.59 7.47
C LYS A 820 5.42 40.47 8.37
N VAL A 821 5.97 39.27 8.23
CA VAL A 821 5.62 38.10 9.04
C VAL A 821 6.58 37.87 10.21
N VAL A 822 7.62 38.70 10.39
CA VAL A 822 8.43 38.73 11.61
C VAL A 822 7.65 39.44 12.74
N PRO A 823 7.45 38.81 13.91
CA PRO A 823 6.81 39.46 15.05
C PRO A 823 7.64 40.63 15.62
N PRO A 824 6.99 41.65 16.22
CA PRO A 824 7.70 42.63 17.04
C PRO A 824 8.43 41.95 18.21
N ASN A 825 9.63 42.43 18.56
CA ASN A 825 10.43 41.87 19.66
C ASN A 825 9.62 41.63 20.94
N GLY A 826 9.55 40.38 21.40
CA GLY A 826 8.81 39.99 22.61
C GLY A 826 7.30 39.79 22.41
N LYS A 827 6.84 39.65 21.16
CA LYS A 827 5.46 39.28 20.79
C LYS A 827 5.44 38.03 19.92
N ALA A 828 4.25 37.52 19.72
CA ALA A 828 3.93 36.48 18.73
C ALA A 828 2.99 37.07 17.66
N MET A 829 2.74 36.33 16.58
CA MET A 829 1.78 36.72 15.54
C MET A 829 0.95 35.53 15.05
N LEU A 830 -0.30 35.79 14.71
CA LEU A 830 -1.14 34.88 13.92
C LEU A 830 -1.38 35.46 12.52
N MET A 831 -1.34 34.62 11.50
CA MET A 831 -1.69 34.93 10.12
C MET A 831 -3.00 34.23 9.76
N LEU A 832 -4.10 34.98 9.78
CA LEU A 832 -5.43 34.43 9.56
C LEU A 832 -5.76 34.38 8.06
N GLY A 833 -6.11 33.20 7.56
CA GLY A 833 -6.53 32.95 6.18
C GLY A 833 -7.90 32.27 6.11
N ASN A 834 -8.56 32.42 4.97
CA ASN A 834 -9.85 31.82 4.66
C ASN A 834 -9.76 31.14 3.30
N ALA A 835 -9.81 29.81 3.26
CA ALA A 835 -9.84 29.03 2.02
C ALA A 835 -11.28 28.70 1.56
N THR A 836 -12.31 29.31 2.16
CA THR A 836 -13.72 29.10 1.81
C THR A 836 -14.28 30.20 0.89
N GLU A 837 -15.32 29.86 0.13
CA GLU A 837 -16.04 30.76 -0.78
C GLU A 837 -16.93 31.81 -0.07
N ALA A 838 -16.92 31.87 1.27
CA ALA A 838 -17.81 32.73 2.07
C ALA A 838 -17.03 33.72 2.95
N GLU A 839 -17.66 34.83 3.36
CA GLU A 839 -17.14 35.67 4.47
C GLU A 839 -17.23 34.87 5.77
N ILE A 840 -16.11 34.81 6.52
CA ILE A 840 -16.04 34.12 7.81
C ILE A 840 -15.64 35.06 8.94
N GLU A 841 -15.89 34.61 10.17
CA GLU A 841 -15.43 35.28 11.39
C GLU A 841 -14.60 34.27 12.22
N ILE A 842 -13.31 34.57 12.39
CA ILE A 842 -12.36 33.83 13.22
C ILE A 842 -12.19 34.58 14.54
N THR A 843 -12.32 33.89 15.66
CA THR A 843 -12.21 34.46 17.01
C THR A 843 -10.86 34.06 17.63
N ILE A 844 -10.13 35.02 18.21
CA ILE A 844 -8.92 34.79 19.02
C ILE A 844 -9.16 35.39 20.42
N ASP A 845 -9.17 34.56 21.46
CA ASP A 845 -9.45 34.95 22.86
C ASP A 845 -10.65 35.93 22.97
N ASP A 846 -11.83 35.48 22.56
CA ASP A 846 -13.09 36.24 22.48
C ASP A 846 -13.08 37.49 21.57
N LYS A 847 -12.04 37.72 20.75
CA LYS A 847 -11.98 38.83 19.77
C LYS A 847 -12.26 38.33 18.36
N ALA A 848 -13.34 38.80 17.75
CA ALA A 848 -13.71 38.47 16.37
C ALA A 848 -12.88 39.23 15.32
N HIS A 849 -12.39 38.50 14.33
CA HIS A 849 -11.69 38.97 13.14
C HIS A 849 -12.40 38.43 11.90
N ARG A 850 -12.72 39.30 10.93
CA ARG A 850 -13.41 38.88 9.70
C ARG A 850 -12.45 38.76 8.53
N LEU A 851 -12.70 37.77 7.69
CA LEU A 851 -12.01 37.53 6.44
C LEU A 851 -13.04 37.42 5.31
N ALA A 852 -12.77 38.07 4.18
CA ALA A 852 -13.56 37.87 2.97
C ALA A 852 -13.34 36.45 2.41
N ALA A 853 -14.21 36.01 1.49
CA ALA A 853 -14.04 34.76 0.75
C ALA A 853 -12.64 34.69 0.11
N GLU A 854 -12.00 33.53 0.19
CA GLU A 854 -10.63 33.23 -0.29
C GLU A 854 -9.49 34.10 0.32
N GLN A 855 -9.79 35.08 1.17
CA GLN A 855 -8.81 36.06 1.67
C GLN A 855 -7.69 35.38 2.48
N GLY A 856 -6.45 35.50 2.00
CA GLY A 856 -5.29 34.85 2.61
C GLY A 856 -5.33 33.32 2.63
N GLY A 857 -6.28 32.67 1.95
CA GLY A 857 -6.41 31.20 1.92
C GLY A 857 -5.47 30.52 0.93
N ARG A 858 -5.07 31.22 -0.14
CA ARG A 858 -4.06 30.75 -1.12
C ARG A 858 -2.77 31.60 -1.13
N ASP A 859 -2.84 32.89 -0.80
CA ASP A 859 -1.66 33.79 -0.72
C ASP A 859 -1.41 34.28 0.73
N PRO A 860 -0.33 33.83 1.39
CA PRO A 860 0.07 34.32 2.72
C PRO A 860 0.33 35.82 2.80
N SER A 861 0.56 36.52 1.69
CA SER A 861 0.74 37.98 1.66
C SER A 861 -0.53 38.73 2.08
N ASP A 862 -1.71 38.23 1.65
CA ASP A 862 -3.04 38.79 1.91
C ASP A 862 -3.64 38.38 3.27
N ALA A 863 -3.11 37.30 3.88
CA ALA A 863 -3.53 36.83 5.20
C ALA A 863 -3.46 37.91 6.29
N LEU A 864 -4.49 37.99 7.13
CA LEU A 864 -4.64 39.03 8.16
C LEU A 864 -3.67 38.78 9.32
N LYS A 865 -2.66 39.64 9.42
CA LYS A 865 -1.57 39.56 10.39
C LYS A 865 -1.97 40.20 11.73
N VAL A 866 -2.24 39.38 12.74
CA VAL A 866 -2.69 39.76 14.09
C VAL A 866 -1.57 39.58 15.10
N GLN A 867 -1.20 40.64 15.82
CA GLN A 867 -0.18 40.57 16.88
C GLN A 867 -0.79 40.12 18.20
N ILE A 868 -0.15 39.17 18.87
CA ILE A 868 -0.57 38.57 20.13
C ILE A 868 0.55 38.61 21.18
N GLU A 869 0.21 38.36 22.44
CA GLU A 869 1.20 37.99 23.45
C GLU A 869 1.76 36.59 23.13
N PRO A 870 2.91 36.18 23.69
CA PRO A 870 3.34 34.79 23.61
C PRO A 870 2.55 33.89 24.59
N GLY A 871 2.23 32.66 24.17
CA GLY A 871 1.58 31.63 24.99
C GLY A 871 0.35 31.00 24.32
N LYS A 872 -0.51 30.35 25.14
CA LYS A 872 -1.73 29.68 24.67
C LYS A 872 -2.86 30.66 24.35
N HIS A 873 -3.39 30.53 23.14
CA HIS A 873 -4.53 31.27 22.61
C HIS A 873 -5.64 30.33 22.15
N THR A 874 -6.90 30.70 22.40
CA THR A 874 -8.05 29.92 21.93
C THR A 874 -8.55 30.50 20.61
N ILE A 875 -8.64 29.65 19.59
CA ILE A 875 -9.04 29.98 18.22
C ILE A 875 -10.38 29.30 17.90
N LYS A 876 -11.29 29.99 17.21
CA LYS A 876 -12.59 29.42 16.79
C LYS A 876 -13.13 30.07 15.52
N VAL A 877 -13.55 29.29 14.53
CA VAL A 877 -14.31 29.77 13.38
C VAL A 877 -15.81 29.73 13.70
N ALA A 878 -16.59 30.64 13.12
CA ALA A 878 -18.05 30.69 13.25
C ALA A 878 -18.75 29.45 12.66
N GLY A 879 -18.77 28.35 13.42
CA GLY A 879 -19.36 27.06 13.04
C GLY A 879 -18.53 25.85 13.49
N SER A 880 -17.22 26.03 13.69
CA SER A 880 -16.30 24.99 14.18
C SER A 880 -16.39 24.83 15.70
N ASP A 881 -15.74 23.81 16.26
CA ASP A 881 -15.33 23.84 17.68
C ASP A 881 -14.07 24.70 17.91
N ALA A 882 -13.55 24.74 19.14
CA ALA A 882 -12.52 25.70 19.55
C ALA A 882 -11.15 25.02 19.80
N GLU A 883 -10.15 25.46 19.06
CA GLU A 883 -8.77 24.98 19.07
C GLU A 883 -7.92 25.78 20.06
N ASN A 884 -6.80 25.23 20.55
CA ASN A 884 -5.86 25.95 21.42
C ASN A 884 -4.43 25.83 20.92
N VAL A 885 -3.85 26.94 20.48
CA VAL A 885 -2.50 27.03 19.91
C VAL A 885 -1.56 27.71 20.91
N ASP A 886 -0.37 27.15 21.13
CA ASP A 886 0.67 27.75 22.00
C ASP A 886 1.74 28.43 21.14
N VAL A 887 1.74 29.77 21.09
CA VAL A 887 2.56 30.55 20.16
C VAL A 887 3.77 31.15 20.90
N PRO A 888 5.00 30.66 20.67
CA PRO A 888 6.17 31.15 21.39
C PRO A 888 6.62 32.55 20.96
N ALA A 889 7.41 33.21 21.80
CA ALA A 889 7.86 34.58 21.57
C ALA A 889 8.79 34.66 20.35
N GLY A 890 8.46 35.52 19.39
CA GLY A 890 9.20 35.65 18.12
C GLY A 890 8.71 34.75 16.99
N ALA A 891 7.72 33.87 17.24
CA ALA A 891 7.12 33.02 16.22
C ALA A 891 5.85 33.63 15.59
N THR A 892 5.57 33.22 14.36
CA THR A 892 4.33 33.49 13.63
C THR A 892 3.68 32.18 13.20
N TRP A 893 2.40 32.01 13.53
CA TRP A 893 1.64 30.83 13.14
C TRP A 893 0.57 31.17 12.10
N GLY A 894 0.37 30.29 11.14
CA GLY A 894 -0.74 30.32 10.19
C GLY A 894 -2.00 29.76 10.85
N VAL A 895 -3.16 30.29 10.46
CA VAL A 895 -4.48 29.88 10.95
C VAL A 895 -5.45 30.00 9.77
N ILE A 896 -5.69 28.89 9.06
CA ILE A 896 -6.48 28.88 7.82
C ILE A 896 -7.78 28.13 8.06
N ALA A 897 -8.91 28.80 7.88
CA ALA A 897 -10.21 28.15 7.86
C ALA A 897 -10.40 27.41 6.52
N ILE A 898 -10.73 26.12 6.58
CA ILE A 898 -10.77 25.23 5.40
C ILE A 898 -12.21 24.89 4.96
N PRO A 899 -12.43 24.60 3.66
CA PRO A 899 -13.67 23.98 3.19
C PRO A 899 -13.99 22.71 4.01
N GLY A 900 -15.23 22.59 4.46
CA GLY A 900 -15.65 21.57 5.44
C GLY A 900 -15.88 22.12 6.85
N GLY A 901 -15.27 23.26 7.20
CA GLY A 901 -15.58 24.01 8.44
C GLY A 901 -14.58 23.85 9.59
N GLY A 902 -13.46 23.16 9.36
CA GLY A 902 -12.33 23.07 10.30
C GLY A 902 -11.35 24.26 10.21
N VAL A 903 -10.28 24.17 10.99
CA VAL A 903 -9.14 25.10 11.00
C VAL A 903 -7.85 24.30 10.82
N PHE A 904 -6.92 24.82 10.05
CA PHE A 904 -5.55 24.32 9.93
C PHE A 904 -4.58 25.33 10.58
N THR A 905 -3.67 24.85 11.42
CA THR A 905 -2.67 25.68 12.11
C THR A 905 -1.26 25.09 11.98
N ASP A 906 -0.26 25.96 11.78
CA ASP A 906 1.15 25.59 11.57
C ASP A 906 2.10 26.76 11.87
N GLN A 907 3.37 26.51 12.19
CA GLN A 907 4.38 27.56 12.38
C GLN A 907 4.96 28.07 11.05
N VAL A 908 4.41 29.19 10.60
CA VAL A 908 4.87 29.93 9.41
C VAL A 908 6.26 30.57 9.61
N TYR A 909 6.64 30.99 10.81
CA TYR A 909 7.96 31.55 11.15
C TYR A 909 8.36 31.22 12.59
#